data_AF-A0A9W7SJB3-F1
#
_entry.id   AF-A0A9W7SJB3-F1
#
_cell.length_a   1.000
_cell.length_b   1.000
_cell.length_c   1.000
_cell.angle_alpha   90.00
_cell.angle_beta   90.00
_cell.angle_gamma   90.00
#
_symmetry.space_group_name_H-M   'P 1'
#
loop_
_entity.id
_entity.type
_entity.pdbx_description
1 polymer ?
#
loop_
_entity_poly.entity_id
_entity_poly.type
_entity_poly.pdbx_seq_one_letter_code
_entity_poly.pdbx_strand_id
1 'polypeptide(L)'
;MPHALRPSYFRSLSSSSKDKPRLYIALYPRGGNATSSTSNAYCDSYHWALTIGSSSPSRKDPATQYHLAHSSTSGCLKARRGSAHTFFLEENALAEDTRSQDAMLIRVAVAKVTDMELAKEVLRSLRPYGKGERFSSCFEWVRVAFSALHKEPGCLKTYFDDGDWLWIEKCAREYCKSKRLQGRFASHAATSNWKAGEVSTFNAWEMQTILWDPGRGVLRGYSALIHEDQAILSRHQSPSWRLRCRMTRISAGLPRECRYNVLQVRKLISLPSAMEPTVLIVGAGTFGTSTAYHLARSYKDPSRVTVVDRSPSPPEHAASIDVNRIIRTDYTSSLYCQLANEAIQGWRWNLDVQQYFHWTGWIVMDEDGSDFSAQVKRVFAKRGSLAVEDLGLLELGDRWAALKGTDTAGFSHAYFNGEAGWCNALAATANVMAVAEKRGVNRVTDEVTELLLDPDGSRVAGVRTAKGQCLTADKVVLAAGAWTSSLMSPIEDALHISEHDRVERQVQATGRVSAYYHVSQEEADRLTKIPVVLYGEIGEVIPPSRENRTIKYNDSRHGFVNTITTKGGRRISVPVVPERDQYDVPASIQEETHRSLTSRLMPHLTRGRRADYWRMCWDAVTPTEDWLMCKHPHSRLKDLYLAVGGSFHSYKFLPNAGKYMLNVLDGRGNGVEKDRAWGWKDGETLRTGDKRSHSRREFNDLVKSSLSYHAKL
;
A
#
# COMPACT_ATOMS: atom_id res chain seq x y z
N MET A 1 36.21 -1.03 -24.83
CA MET A 1 35.66 -2.14 -25.63
C MET A 1 34.43 -2.68 -24.90
N PRO A 2 33.34 -2.99 -25.63
CA PRO A 2 32.01 -3.16 -25.06
C PRO A 2 31.88 -4.54 -24.42
N HIS A 3 31.30 -4.61 -23.21
CA HIS A 3 30.78 -5.88 -22.71
C HIS A 3 29.64 -6.31 -23.64
N ALA A 4 29.89 -7.42 -24.31
CA ALA A 4 29.10 -7.96 -25.39
C ALA A 4 27.61 -8.06 -25.05
N LEU A 5 26.80 -7.61 -26.02
CA LEU A 5 25.39 -7.96 -26.19
C LEU A 5 25.19 -9.45 -25.88
N ARG A 6 24.48 -9.77 -24.79
CA ARG A 6 24.05 -11.16 -24.55
C ARG A 6 22.94 -11.49 -25.56
N PRO A 7 23.02 -12.63 -26.27
CA PRO A 7 22.07 -12.96 -27.33
C PRO A 7 20.63 -13.02 -26.84
N SER A 8 19.73 -12.50 -27.67
CA SER A 8 18.28 -12.59 -27.57
C SER A 8 17.79 -14.03 -27.67
N TYR A 9 17.83 -14.76 -26.56
CA TYR A 9 17.02 -15.97 -26.36
C TYR A 9 16.03 -15.74 -25.22
N PHE A 10 15.02 -14.91 -25.50
CA PHE A 10 13.78 -14.84 -24.71
C PHE A 10 13.01 -16.17 -24.85
N ARG A 11 13.46 -17.20 -24.15
CA ARG A 11 12.54 -18.22 -23.63
C ARG A 11 12.28 -17.85 -22.20
N SER A 12 11.05 -17.45 -21.92
CA SER A 12 10.50 -17.51 -20.57
C SER A 12 10.96 -18.82 -19.92
N LEU A 13 11.12 -18.80 -18.61
CA LEU A 13 11.08 -20.04 -17.85
C LEU A 13 9.68 -20.70 -17.91
N SER A 14 8.77 -20.31 -18.81
CA SER A 14 7.45 -20.91 -18.99
C SER A 14 7.42 -21.90 -20.17
N SER A 15 6.98 -23.13 -19.85
CA SER A 15 6.78 -24.31 -20.72
C SER A 15 8.07 -24.92 -21.32
N SER A 16 8.46 -26.15 -20.97
CA SER A 16 7.79 -27.40 -21.39
C SER A 16 7.91 -28.60 -20.43
N SER A 17 8.41 -28.44 -19.21
CA SER A 17 8.44 -29.53 -18.23
C SER A 17 7.79 -29.10 -16.91
N LYS A 18 6.61 -29.63 -16.60
CA LYS A 18 5.94 -29.42 -15.31
C LYS A 18 6.71 -30.03 -14.13
N ASP A 19 7.80 -30.76 -14.37
CA ASP A 19 8.48 -31.59 -13.35
C ASP A 19 9.92 -31.20 -12.99
N LYS A 20 10.46 -30.07 -13.49
CA LYS A 20 11.85 -29.71 -13.13
C LYS A 20 11.94 -29.13 -11.72
N PRO A 21 12.81 -29.66 -10.84
CA PRO A 21 13.00 -29.18 -9.48
C PRO A 21 13.44 -27.70 -9.43
N ARG A 22 13.10 -27.06 -8.31
CA ARG A 22 13.43 -25.67 -8.03
C ARG A 22 14.40 -25.60 -6.86
N LEU A 23 15.33 -24.66 -6.94
CA LEU A 23 16.18 -24.27 -5.84
C LEU A 23 15.46 -23.19 -5.03
N TYR A 24 15.31 -23.41 -3.74
CA TYR A 24 14.67 -22.52 -2.80
C TYR A 24 15.61 -22.12 -1.66
N ILE A 25 15.52 -20.86 -1.23
CA ILE A 25 15.98 -20.38 0.07
C ILE A 25 14.82 -20.56 1.05
N ALA A 26 14.97 -21.38 2.08
CA ALA A 26 13.91 -21.69 3.03
C ALA A 26 14.25 -21.20 4.44
N LEU A 27 13.23 -20.65 5.13
CA LEU A 27 13.36 -20.18 6.51
C LEU A 27 12.51 -21.05 7.45
N TYR A 28 13.11 -21.44 8.56
CA TYR A 28 12.53 -22.27 9.61
C TYR A 28 12.60 -21.55 10.97
N PRO A 29 11.71 -21.89 11.92
CA PRO A 29 11.92 -21.48 13.31
C PRO A 29 13.23 -22.08 13.86
N ARG A 30 13.88 -21.40 14.82
CA ARG A 30 15.11 -21.87 15.50
C ARG A 30 14.72 -22.44 16.87
N GLY A 31 15.12 -23.68 17.17
CA GLY A 31 14.58 -24.50 18.27
C GLY A 31 15.04 -24.10 19.69
N GLY A 32 14.06 -24.03 20.60
CA GLY A 32 14.17 -23.72 22.04
C GLY A 32 12.89 -23.03 22.53
N ASN A 33 11.84 -23.80 22.82
CA ASN A 33 10.48 -23.38 23.19
C ASN A 33 9.68 -22.61 22.12
N ALA A 34 8.84 -23.36 21.41
CA ALA A 34 7.58 -22.83 20.91
C ALA A 34 6.83 -22.16 22.08
N THR A 35 6.39 -20.92 21.87
CA THR A 35 5.49 -20.08 22.72
C THR A 35 6.06 -19.03 23.68
N SER A 36 7.38 -18.81 23.82
CA SER A 36 7.85 -17.63 24.59
C SER A 36 9.27 -17.19 24.24
N SER A 37 9.41 -16.20 23.36
CA SER A 37 10.65 -15.42 23.24
C SER A 37 10.33 -14.04 22.68
N THR A 38 10.38 -13.04 23.55
CA THR A 38 10.18 -11.60 23.31
C THR A 38 11.47 -10.88 22.90
N SER A 39 12.51 -11.60 22.45
CA SER A 39 13.79 -11.00 22.08
C SER A 39 13.77 -10.45 20.64
N ASN A 40 13.98 -9.14 20.53
CA ASN A 40 13.78 -8.34 19.32
C ASN A 40 15.10 -7.88 18.66
N ALA A 41 16.19 -8.63 18.86
CA ALA A 41 17.52 -8.12 18.58
C ALA A 41 18.42 -9.15 17.86
N TYR A 42 18.90 -8.75 16.67
CA TYR A 42 20.05 -9.30 15.93
C TYR A 42 19.85 -10.55 15.06
N CYS A 43 20.74 -10.68 14.05
CA CYS A 43 20.70 -11.46 12.81
C CYS A 43 20.45 -12.99 12.87
N ASP A 44 20.05 -13.54 14.03
CA ASP A 44 19.99 -14.98 14.33
C ASP A 44 18.56 -15.58 14.37
N SER A 45 17.55 -14.86 13.89
CA SER A 45 16.13 -15.17 14.14
C SER A 45 15.50 -16.32 13.32
N TYR A 46 16.23 -16.94 12.39
CA TYR A 46 15.74 -18.06 11.58
C TYR A 46 16.82 -19.13 11.39
N HIS A 47 16.40 -20.37 11.26
CA HIS A 47 17.26 -21.41 10.69
C HIS A 47 17.15 -21.36 9.16
N TRP A 48 18.30 -21.19 8.49
CA TRP A 48 18.38 -21.04 7.03
C TRP A 48 18.73 -22.38 6.38
N ALA A 49 18.06 -22.69 5.28
CA ALA A 49 18.35 -23.87 4.49
C ALA A 49 18.20 -23.60 3.00
N LEU A 50 18.87 -24.43 2.19
CA LEU A 50 18.50 -24.62 0.80
C LEU A 50 17.52 -25.78 0.70
N THR A 51 16.55 -25.67 -0.20
CA THR A 51 15.63 -26.77 -0.49
C THR A 51 15.56 -26.95 -1.99
N ILE A 52 15.81 -28.18 -2.46
CA ILE A 52 15.60 -28.55 -3.85
C ILE A 52 14.38 -29.46 -3.90
N GLY A 53 13.33 -29.06 -4.62
CA GLY A 53 12.10 -29.83 -4.63
C GLY A 53 11.12 -29.43 -5.71
N SER A 54 9.93 -30.03 -5.66
CA SER A 54 8.81 -29.73 -6.55
C SER A 54 8.51 -28.22 -6.60
N SER A 55 8.06 -27.77 -7.77
CA SER A 55 7.55 -26.40 -7.93
C SER A 55 6.21 -26.15 -7.22
N SER A 56 5.51 -27.19 -6.77
CA SER A 56 4.21 -27.06 -6.13
C SER A 56 4.33 -26.64 -4.65
N PRO A 57 3.40 -25.83 -4.12
CA PRO A 57 3.41 -25.31 -2.74
C PRO A 57 3.05 -26.35 -1.68
N SER A 58 2.62 -27.54 -2.08
CA SER A 58 2.23 -28.64 -1.19
C SER A 58 3.38 -29.05 -0.26
N ARG A 59 3.08 -29.16 1.04
CA ARG A 59 4.02 -29.70 2.05
C ARG A 59 4.30 -31.19 1.88
N LYS A 60 3.49 -31.89 1.10
CA LYS A 60 3.61 -33.33 0.85
C LYS A 60 4.51 -33.66 -0.33
N ASP A 61 4.90 -32.66 -1.10
CA ASP A 61 5.71 -32.89 -2.28
C ASP A 61 7.14 -33.25 -1.89
N PRO A 62 7.77 -34.22 -2.58
CA PRO A 62 9.15 -34.57 -2.32
C PRO A 62 10.09 -33.37 -2.50
N ALA A 63 10.91 -33.14 -1.48
CA ALA A 63 11.96 -32.15 -1.50
C ALA A 63 13.14 -32.60 -0.64
N THR A 64 14.33 -32.17 -1.03
CA THR A 64 15.55 -32.38 -0.25
C THR A 64 15.95 -31.06 0.38
N GLN A 65 16.01 -31.02 1.71
CA GLN A 65 16.58 -29.93 2.47
C GLN A 65 18.09 -30.14 2.64
N TYR A 66 18.86 -29.10 2.35
CA TYR A 66 20.28 -29.03 2.66
C TYR A 66 20.49 -27.90 3.66
N HIS A 67 21.05 -28.22 4.81
CA HIS A 67 21.37 -27.22 5.81
C HIS A 67 22.60 -27.62 6.63
N LEU A 68 23.18 -26.63 7.29
CA LEU A 68 24.23 -26.89 8.27
C LEU A 68 23.57 -27.20 9.61
N ALA A 69 23.70 -28.46 10.06
CA ALA A 69 23.17 -28.95 11.33
C ALA A 69 24.23 -28.88 12.44
N HIS A 70 23.76 -28.90 13.69
CA HIS A 70 24.60 -28.82 14.88
C HIS A 70 24.47 -30.11 15.69
N SER A 71 25.59 -30.71 16.08
CA SER A 71 25.58 -31.87 16.98
C SER A 71 25.29 -31.41 18.41
N SER A 72 24.03 -31.52 18.85
CA SER A 72 23.75 -31.64 20.27
C SER A 72 23.91 -33.12 20.64
N THR A 73 24.96 -33.49 21.35
CA THR A 73 25.01 -34.80 22.04
C THR A 73 23.88 -34.86 23.06
N SER A 74 22.72 -35.36 22.66
CA SER A 74 21.63 -35.78 23.54
C SER A 74 21.94 -37.20 24.00
N GLY A 75 22.23 -37.36 25.30
CA GLY A 75 22.18 -38.66 25.96
C GLY A 75 23.50 -39.26 26.47
N CYS A 76 24.41 -38.49 27.09
CA CYS A 76 25.26 -39.03 28.16
C CYS A 76 25.96 -37.92 28.97
N LEU A 77 26.17 -38.21 30.25
CA LEU A 77 26.76 -37.43 31.34
C LEU A 77 27.81 -36.37 30.96
N LYS A 78 27.65 -35.15 31.51
CA LYS A 78 28.66 -34.08 31.74
C LYS A 78 29.79 -33.97 30.69
N ALA A 79 29.55 -33.26 29.59
CA ALA A 79 30.63 -32.76 28.75
C ALA A 79 31.38 -31.61 29.46
N ARG A 80 32.70 -31.78 29.63
CA ARG A 80 33.64 -30.77 30.13
C ARG A 80 33.64 -29.52 29.23
N ARG A 81 33.88 -28.34 29.82
CA ARG A 81 34.21 -27.09 29.10
C ARG A 81 35.35 -27.37 28.11
N GLY A 82 35.10 -27.22 26.82
CA GLY A 82 36.08 -27.39 25.75
C GLY A 82 35.66 -28.23 24.53
N SER A 83 34.42 -28.72 24.43
CA SER A 83 33.96 -29.44 23.23
C SER A 83 33.73 -28.47 22.05
N ALA A 84 34.55 -28.57 21.01
CA ALA A 84 34.38 -27.84 19.75
C ALA A 84 33.01 -28.10 19.13
N HIS A 85 32.29 -27.03 18.75
CA HIS A 85 30.99 -27.13 18.08
C HIS A 85 31.17 -27.72 16.69
N THR A 86 30.84 -28.99 16.52
CA THR A 86 31.02 -29.63 15.21
C THR A 86 29.76 -29.42 14.36
N PHE A 87 29.90 -28.64 13.30
CA PHE A 87 28.87 -28.51 12.26
C PHE A 87 29.03 -29.61 11.22
N PHE A 88 27.92 -30.15 10.72
CA PHE A 88 27.91 -31.06 9.60
C PHE A 88 26.80 -30.68 8.61
N LEU A 89 27.04 -30.97 7.33
CA LEU A 89 26.02 -30.82 6.29
C LEU A 89 25.04 -31.99 6.40
N GLU A 90 23.78 -31.68 6.65
CA GLU A 90 22.71 -32.66 6.68
C GLU A 90 21.82 -32.52 5.43
N GLU A 91 21.48 -33.66 4.84
CA GLU A 91 20.65 -33.79 3.64
C GLU A 91 19.39 -34.57 4.02
N ASN A 92 18.27 -33.86 4.17
CA ASN A 92 17.02 -34.43 4.67
C ASN A 92 15.98 -34.54 3.56
N ALA A 93 15.45 -35.75 3.35
CA ALA A 93 14.27 -35.95 2.53
C ALA A 93 13.03 -35.50 3.32
N LEU A 94 12.34 -34.46 2.85
CA LEU A 94 11.12 -33.95 3.46
C LEU A 94 9.95 -34.82 2.97
N ALA A 95 9.38 -35.66 3.84
CA ALA A 95 8.23 -36.53 3.54
C ALA A 95 7.14 -36.56 4.64
N GLU A 96 5.88 -36.50 4.17
CA GLU A 96 4.56 -36.82 4.74
C GLU A 96 4.07 -36.42 6.15
N ASP A 97 4.87 -36.00 7.13
CA ASP A 97 4.29 -35.76 8.47
C ASP A 97 3.91 -34.29 8.77
N THR A 98 2.60 -34.02 8.74
CA THR A 98 1.96 -32.73 9.06
C THR A 98 1.96 -32.35 10.56
N ARG A 99 2.68 -33.06 11.45
CA ARG A 99 2.56 -32.88 12.91
C ARG A 99 3.82 -32.54 13.70
N SER A 100 4.91 -32.06 13.11
CA SER A 100 5.95 -31.42 13.92
C SER A 100 5.75 -29.90 13.96
N GLN A 101 5.92 -29.33 15.15
CA GLN A 101 5.92 -27.88 15.38
C GLN A 101 7.17 -27.18 14.77
N ASP A 102 7.90 -27.87 13.89
CA ASP A 102 9.11 -27.44 13.16
C ASP A 102 8.82 -27.18 11.66
N ALA A 103 7.61 -26.71 11.33
CA ALA A 103 7.21 -26.49 9.95
C ALA A 103 7.95 -25.31 9.31
N MET A 104 8.47 -25.52 8.08
CA MET A 104 9.02 -24.47 7.21
C MET A 104 8.07 -23.25 7.17
N LEU A 105 8.59 -22.06 7.51
CA LEU A 105 7.81 -20.82 7.57
C LEU A 105 7.51 -20.31 6.16
N ILE A 106 8.56 -20.16 5.37
CA ILE A 106 8.51 -19.67 3.99
C ILE A 106 9.58 -20.37 3.14
N ARG A 107 9.44 -20.26 1.82
CA ARG A 107 10.53 -20.51 0.87
C ARG A 107 10.51 -19.51 -0.28
N VAL A 108 11.70 -19.11 -0.74
CA VAL A 108 11.92 -18.19 -1.87
C VAL A 108 12.59 -18.97 -3.00
N ALA A 109 11.91 -19.13 -4.12
CA ALA A 109 12.43 -19.81 -5.30
C ALA A 109 13.44 -18.89 -6.00
N VAL A 110 14.68 -19.36 -6.16
CA VAL A 110 15.77 -18.57 -6.76
C VAL A 110 16.31 -19.13 -8.08
N ALA A 111 16.21 -20.43 -8.36
CA ALA A 111 16.56 -20.97 -9.67
C ALA A 111 15.74 -22.21 -10.07
N LYS A 112 15.81 -22.59 -11.36
CA LYS A 112 15.55 -23.96 -11.77
C LYS A 112 16.83 -24.76 -11.70
N VAL A 113 16.75 -25.97 -11.16
CA VAL A 113 17.86 -26.91 -11.21
C VAL A 113 17.84 -27.58 -12.58
N THR A 114 18.89 -27.40 -13.37
CA THR A 114 19.03 -28.02 -14.69
C THR A 114 19.68 -29.37 -14.63
N ASP A 115 20.61 -29.54 -13.69
CA ASP A 115 21.28 -30.79 -13.38
C ASP A 115 21.24 -31.05 -11.87
N MET A 116 20.51 -32.09 -11.46
CA MET A 116 20.32 -32.43 -10.06
C MET A 116 21.57 -33.04 -9.44
N GLU A 117 22.31 -33.86 -10.19
CA GLU A 117 23.49 -34.54 -9.65
C GLU A 117 24.63 -33.54 -9.50
N LEU A 118 24.82 -32.65 -10.48
CA LEU A 118 25.77 -31.55 -10.36
C LEU A 118 25.44 -30.63 -9.18
N ALA A 119 24.15 -30.27 -8.99
CA ALA A 119 23.74 -29.47 -7.84
C ALA A 119 24.03 -30.15 -6.50
N LYS A 120 23.81 -31.48 -6.41
CA LYS A 120 24.16 -32.28 -5.23
C LYS A 120 25.66 -32.33 -5.03
N GLU A 121 26.46 -32.52 -6.08
CA GLU A 121 27.93 -32.54 -6.01
C GLU A 121 28.46 -31.21 -5.49
N VAL A 122 27.98 -30.08 -6.03
CA VAL A 122 28.33 -28.74 -5.53
C VAL A 122 27.99 -28.62 -4.06
N LEU A 123 26.76 -28.94 -3.65
CA LEU A 123 26.33 -28.82 -2.25
C LEU A 123 27.12 -29.75 -1.32
N ARG A 124 27.41 -30.99 -1.74
CA ARG A 124 28.20 -31.98 -0.97
C ARG A 124 29.69 -31.63 -0.95
N SER A 125 30.20 -30.87 -1.91
CA SER A 125 31.58 -30.35 -1.87
C SER A 125 31.77 -29.29 -0.79
N LEU A 126 30.69 -28.59 -0.39
CA LEU A 126 30.66 -27.59 0.67
C LEU A 126 30.54 -28.19 2.07
N ARG A 127 30.94 -29.46 2.25
CA ARG A 127 31.03 -30.11 3.55
C ARG A 127 32.09 -29.42 4.42
N PRO A 128 31.84 -29.22 5.72
CA PRO A 128 32.89 -28.83 6.65
C PRO A 128 33.92 -29.97 6.73
N TYR A 129 35.11 -29.81 6.14
CA TYR A 129 36.22 -30.75 6.34
C TYR A 129 36.90 -30.46 7.69
N GLY A 130 37.44 -31.52 8.33
CA GLY A 130 37.85 -31.55 9.73
C GLY A 130 38.80 -30.44 10.22
N LYS A 131 38.79 -30.24 11.55
CA LYS A 131 39.60 -29.30 12.37
C LYS A 131 39.99 -28.00 11.65
N GLY A 132 38.98 -27.29 11.16
CA GLY A 132 39.07 -25.97 10.57
C GLY A 132 37.68 -25.56 10.11
N GLU A 133 36.86 -25.04 11.03
CA GLU A 133 35.49 -24.60 10.72
C GLU A 133 35.50 -23.55 9.61
N ARG A 134 34.91 -23.86 8.44
CA ARG A 134 34.81 -22.93 7.29
C ARG A 134 33.56 -22.05 7.33
N PHE A 135 32.59 -22.38 8.18
CA PHE A 135 31.29 -21.71 8.28
C PHE A 135 30.89 -21.54 9.75
N SER A 136 30.44 -20.34 10.12
CA SER A 136 30.04 -20.00 11.50
C SER A 136 28.54 -20.12 11.77
N SER A 137 27.71 -20.28 10.72
CA SER A 137 26.25 -20.41 10.84
C SER A 137 25.61 -21.05 9.62
N CYS A 138 24.36 -21.53 9.78
CA CYS A 138 23.53 -22.01 8.66
C CYS A 138 23.26 -20.90 7.62
N PHE A 139 23.14 -19.64 8.07
CA PHE A 139 23.00 -18.47 7.19
C PHE A 139 24.22 -18.28 6.30
N GLU A 140 25.42 -18.30 6.90
CA GLU A 140 26.67 -18.13 6.16
C GLU A 140 26.90 -19.28 5.18
N TRP A 141 26.56 -20.50 5.58
CA TRP A 141 26.61 -21.65 4.68
C TRP A 141 25.64 -21.49 3.50
N VAL A 142 24.39 -21.07 3.72
CA VAL A 142 23.41 -20.84 2.63
C VAL A 142 23.89 -19.73 1.68
N ARG A 143 24.50 -18.66 2.18
CA ARG A 143 25.11 -17.61 1.35
C ARG A 143 26.17 -18.17 0.41
N VAL A 144 27.10 -18.96 0.96
CA VAL A 144 28.19 -19.56 0.18
C VAL A 144 27.66 -20.62 -0.78
N ALA A 145 26.70 -21.44 -0.36
CA ALA A 145 26.06 -22.43 -1.21
C ALA A 145 25.27 -21.79 -2.36
N PHE A 146 24.57 -20.68 -2.10
CA PHE A 146 23.94 -19.88 -3.14
C PHE A 146 24.98 -19.40 -4.16
N SER A 147 26.07 -18.77 -3.71
CA SER A 147 27.14 -18.29 -4.59
C SER A 147 27.78 -19.42 -5.40
N ALA A 148 28.08 -20.56 -4.78
CA ALA A 148 28.70 -21.71 -5.44
C ALA A 148 27.80 -22.29 -6.54
N LEU A 149 26.51 -22.51 -6.24
CA LEU A 149 25.55 -23.01 -7.23
C LEU A 149 25.34 -22.05 -8.41
N HIS A 150 25.42 -20.74 -8.19
CA HIS A 150 25.28 -19.73 -9.25
C HIS A 150 26.56 -19.57 -10.09
N LYS A 151 27.72 -19.95 -9.53
CA LYS A 151 29.00 -19.98 -10.26
C LYS A 151 29.20 -21.25 -11.08
N GLU A 152 28.56 -22.36 -10.70
CA GLU A 152 28.71 -23.65 -11.37
C GLU A 152 27.97 -23.68 -12.73
N PRO A 153 28.69 -23.73 -13.87
CA PRO A 153 28.07 -23.69 -15.19
C PRO A 153 27.18 -24.91 -15.42
N GLY A 154 25.96 -24.69 -15.93
CA GLY A 154 25.02 -25.78 -16.27
C GLY A 154 24.27 -26.38 -15.06
N CYS A 155 24.62 -26.01 -13.83
CA CYS A 155 23.94 -26.46 -12.61
C CYS A 155 22.52 -25.85 -12.49
N LEU A 156 22.41 -24.55 -12.76
CA LEU A 156 21.17 -23.78 -12.62
C LEU A 156 20.77 -23.10 -13.93
N LYS A 157 19.45 -22.96 -14.13
CA LYS A 157 18.88 -21.96 -15.03
C LYS A 157 18.18 -20.89 -14.21
N THR A 158 18.78 -19.71 -14.19
CA THR A 158 18.42 -18.58 -13.32
C THR A 158 18.68 -17.25 -14.03
N TYR A 159 18.09 -16.18 -13.50
CA TYR A 159 18.42 -14.80 -13.90
C TYR A 159 19.33 -14.09 -12.89
N PHE A 160 19.55 -14.72 -11.73
CA PHE A 160 20.42 -14.19 -10.70
C PHE A 160 21.87 -14.62 -10.91
N ASP A 161 22.80 -13.85 -10.36
CA ASP A 161 24.19 -14.25 -10.17
C ASP A 161 24.56 -14.26 -8.68
N ASP A 162 25.82 -14.54 -8.36
CA ASP A 162 26.26 -14.63 -6.96
C ASP A 162 26.26 -13.28 -6.21
N GLY A 163 26.24 -12.16 -6.93
CA GLY A 163 26.15 -10.81 -6.37
C GLY A 163 24.76 -10.45 -5.83
N ASP A 164 23.72 -11.18 -6.24
CA ASP A 164 22.33 -10.90 -5.84
C ASP A 164 21.97 -11.36 -4.42
N TRP A 165 22.90 -11.98 -3.70
CA TRP A 165 22.66 -12.54 -2.36
C TRP A 165 22.01 -11.55 -1.39
N LEU A 166 22.52 -10.31 -1.30
CA LEU A 166 22.00 -9.31 -0.37
C LEU A 166 20.53 -8.98 -0.63
N TRP A 167 20.12 -8.97 -1.90
CA TRP A 167 18.74 -8.76 -2.28
C TRP A 167 17.88 -9.97 -1.95
N ILE A 168 18.34 -11.18 -2.27
CA ILE A 168 17.64 -12.44 -1.98
C ILE A 168 17.45 -12.65 -0.48
N GLU A 169 18.47 -12.38 0.32
CA GLU A 169 18.40 -12.41 1.78
C GLU A 169 17.31 -11.44 2.29
N LYS A 170 17.39 -10.17 1.86
CA LYS A 170 16.44 -9.13 2.28
C LYS A 170 15.01 -9.51 1.88
N CYS A 171 14.84 -10.05 0.67
CA CYS A 171 13.57 -10.57 0.17
C CYS A 171 13.02 -11.67 1.08
N ALA A 172 13.81 -12.68 1.44
CA ALA A 172 13.37 -13.77 2.31
C ALA A 172 12.96 -13.27 3.69
N ARG A 173 13.75 -12.37 4.31
CA ARG A 173 13.45 -11.80 5.63
C ARG A 173 12.17 -10.96 5.61
N GLU A 174 12.02 -10.07 4.64
CA GLU A 174 10.84 -9.21 4.51
C GLU A 174 9.59 -10.01 4.16
N TYR A 175 9.69 -11.02 3.29
CA TYR A 175 8.57 -11.90 2.98
C TYR A 175 8.10 -12.66 4.22
N CYS A 176 9.02 -13.21 5.02
CA CYS A 176 8.67 -13.88 6.27
C CYS A 176 8.04 -12.92 7.29
N LYS A 177 8.61 -11.71 7.44
CA LYS A 177 8.06 -10.64 8.29
C LYS A 177 6.63 -10.26 7.87
N SER A 178 6.39 -10.11 6.57
CA SER A 178 5.07 -9.82 6.00
C SER A 178 4.05 -10.92 6.35
N LYS A 179 4.42 -12.20 6.21
CA LYS A 179 3.55 -13.33 6.59
C LYS A 179 3.28 -13.40 8.09
N ARG A 180 4.26 -13.03 8.93
CA ARG A 180 4.06 -12.89 10.38
C ARG A 180 3.06 -11.77 10.71
N LEU A 181 3.20 -10.60 10.10
CA LEU A 181 2.27 -9.46 10.30
C LEU A 181 0.84 -9.78 9.83
N GLN A 182 0.70 -10.65 8.83
CA GLN A 182 -0.58 -11.19 8.37
C GLN A 182 -1.17 -12.27 9.31
N GLY A 183 -0.51 -12.57 10.43
CA GLY A 183 -0.97 -13.53 11.43
C GLY A 183 -0.79 -15.00 11.03
N ARG A 184 -0.09 -15.32 9.93
CA ARG A 184 0.02 -16.70 9.39
C ARG A 184 0.64 -17.69 10.37
N PHE A 185 1.50 -17.23 11.28
CA PHE A 185 2.24 -18.08 12.22
C PHE A 185 1.73 -18.00 13.67
N ALA A 186 0.56 -17.40 13.91
CA ALA A 186 -0.03 -17.32 15.25
C ALA A 186 -0.75 -18.63 15.63
N SER A 187 -0.75 -18.99 16.92
CA SER A 187 -1.37 -20.21 17.44
C SER A 187 -2.89 -20.32 17.19
N HIS A 188 -3.54 -19.18 16.94
CA HIS A 188 -4.97 -19.07 16.64
C HIS A 188 -5.24 -18.41 15.27
N ALA A 189 -4.32 -18.56 14.32
CA ALA A 189 -4.50 -18.01 12.98
C ALA A 189 -5.84 -18.49 12.39
N ALA A 190 -6.67 -17.54 11.93
CA ALA A 190 -7.91 -17.87 11.24
C ALA A 190 -7.57 -18.69 9.99
N THR A 191 -7.82 -20.00 10.04
CA THR A 191 -7.54 -20.97 8.97
C THR A 191 -8.35 -20.69 7.71
N SER A 192 -9.30 -19.76 7.74
CA SER A 192 -10.05 -19.29 6.58
C SER A 192 -9.19 -18.60 5.52
N ASN A 193 -8.00 -18.09 5.89
CA ASN A 193 -7.17 -17.26 5.00
C ASN A 193 -5.95 -18.00 4.41
N TRP A 194 -5.63 -19.21 4.88
CA TRP A 194 -4.43 -19.95 4.48
C TRP A 194 -4.67 -21.46 4.46
N LYS A 195 -4.16 -22.18 3.46
CA LYS A 195 -4.18 -23.64 3.44
C LYS A 195 -3.05 -24.20 4.31
N ALA A 196 -3.40 -24.86 5.41
CA ALA A 196 -2.43 -25.45 6.35
C ALA A 196 -1.48 -26.47 5.68
N GLY A 197 -1.93 -27.14 4.62
CA GLY A 197 -1.15 -28.11 3.85
C GLY A 197 -0.10 -27.50 2.91
N GLU A 198 0.03 -26.17 2.86
CA GLU A 198 0.91 -25.49 1.89
C GLU A 198 1.98 -24.61 2.55
N VAL A 199 3.16 -24.58 1.92
CA VAL A 199 4.27 -23.71 2.27
C VAL A 199 4.11 -22.36 1.60
N SER A 200 4.29 -21.27 2.35
CA SER A 200 4.34 -19.93 1.78
C SER A 200 5.53 -19.82 0.82
N THR A 201 5.26 -19.75 -0.48
CA THR A 201 6.29 -19.74 -1.52
C THR A 201 6.34 -18.38 -2.21
N PHE A 202 7.53 -17.86 -2.49
CA PHE A 202 7.74 -16.64 -3.26
C PHE A 202 8.70 -16.94 -4.43
N ASN A 203 8.33 -16.65 -5.67
CA ASN A 203 9.20 -16.89 -6.83
C ASN A 203 10.00 -15.62 -7.17
N ALA A 204 11.31 -15.61 -6.89
CA ALA A 204 12.12 -14.39 -6.99
C ALA A 204 12.29 -13.89 -8.43
N TRP A 205 12.44 -14.80 -9.40
CA TRP A 205 12.72 -14.41 -10.80
C TRP A 205 11.50 -13.91 -11.58
N GLU A 206 10.28 -14.12 -11.10
CA GLU A 206 9.07 -13.58 -11.74
C GLU A 206 9.06 -12.03 -11.68
N MET A 207 9.93 -11.43 -10.86
CA MET A 207 10.07 -9.99 -10.76
C MET A 207 11.07 -9.38 -11.78
N GLN A 208 12.05 -10.14 -12.28
CA GLN A 208 13.11 -9.58 -13.14
C GLN A 208 12.72 -9.48 -14.62
N THR A 209 11.89 -10.39 -15.14
CA THR A 209 11.44 -10.36 -16.55
C THR A 209 10.60 -9.14 -16.92
N ILE A 210 10.16 -8.34 -15.96
CA ILE A 210 9.31 -7.17 -16.17
C ILE A 210 10.14 -5.86 -16.18
N LEU A 211 11.44 -5.93 -15.87
CA LEU A 211 12.34 -4.78 -15.85
C LEU A 211 13.14 -4.58 -17.16
N TRP A 212 12.98 -5.41 -18.21
CA TRP A 212 13.68 -5.21 -19.50
C TRP A 212 13.07 -5.92 -20.75
N ASP A 213 12.48 -5.17 -21.70
CA ASP A 213 12.36 -5.49 -23.14
C ASP A 213 12.44 -4.18 -23.97
N PRO A 214 13.42 -4.02 -24.90
CA PRO A 214 13.62 -2.78 -25.66
C PRO A 214 12.78 -2.65 -26.95
N GLY A 215 12.02 -3.68 -27.37
CA GLY A 215 11.52 -3.76 -28.75
C GLY A 215 10.01 -3.88 -28.96
N ARG A 216 9.21 -4.26 -27.95
CA ARG A 216 7.75 -4.37 -28.07
C ARG A 216 7.10 -3.95 -26.76
N GLY A 217 6.30 -2.90 -26.82
CA GLY A 217 5.58 -2.37 -25.66
C GLY A 217 4.65 -3.40 -25.02
N VAL A 218 4.75 -3.47 -23.68
CA VAL A 218 3.83 -4.01 -22.66
C VAL A 218 3.07 -5.30 -23.00
N LEU A 219 3.19 -6.37 -22.19
CA LEU A 219 2.04 -7.18 -21.70
C LEU A 219 2.43 -8.31 -20.71
N ARG A 220 1.68 -8.32 -19.58
CA ARG A 220 1.31 -9.42 -18.65
C ARG A 220 2.39 -10.23 -17.93
N GLY A 221 2.39 -10.14 -16.59
CA GLY A 221 3.03 -11.16 -15.75
C GLY A 221 2.99 -11.02 -14.23
N TYR A 222 2.47 -9.95 -13.63
CA TYR A 222 2.35 -9.81 -12.17
C TYR A 222 0.91 -10.09 -11.70
N SER A 223 0.43 -11.33 -11.78
CA SER A 223 -0.88 -11.71 -11.20
C SER A 223 -0.76 -12.79 -10.11
N ALA A 224 0.43 -13.33 -9.83
CA ALA A 224 0.60 -14.54 -9.03
C ALA A 224 0.87 -14.31 -7.53
N LEU A 225 1.48 -13.18 -7.12
CA LEU A 225 1.86 -12.94 -5.72
C LEU A 225 0.69 -12.52 -4.79
N ILE A 226 -0.49 -12.21 -5.34
CA ILE A 226 -1.72 -11.88 -4.58
C ILE A 226 -2.78 -13.00 -4.71
N HIS A 227 -2.69 -13.81 -5.76
CA HIS A 227 -3.58 -14.95 -6.00
C HIS A 227 -2.79 -16.12 -6.57
N GLU A 228 -2.06 -16.84 -5.71
CA GLU A 228 -1.72 -18.23 -5.98
C GLU A 228 -2.38 -19.08 -4.89
N ASP A 229 -3.63 -19.44 -5.18
CA ASP A 229 -4.24 -20.66 -4.67
C ASP A 229 -5.53 -21.08 -5.40
N GLN A 230 -6.00 -20.28 -6.36
CA GLN A 230 -7.15 -20.60 -7.19
C GLN A 230 -6.87 -20.31 -8.67
N ALA A 231 -6.36 -21.31 -9.41
CA ALA A 231 -6.83 -21.73 -10.75
C ALA A 231 -5.77 -22.56 -11.49
N ILE A 232 -6.25 -23.49 -12.35
CA ILE A 232 -5.56 -24.49 -13.19
C ILE A 232 -5.48 -25.85 -12.46
N LEU A 233 -6.46 -26.77 -12.54
CA LEU A 233 -7.00 -27.39 -13.76
C LEU A 233 -8.49 -27.79 -13.66
N SER A 234 -9.24 -27.39 -14.69
CA SER A 234 -10.41 -28.03 -15.34
C SER A 234 -11.56 -28.65 -14.51
N ARG A 235 -12.75 -28.06 -14.73
CA ARG A 235 -13.96 -28.74 -15.26
C ARG A 235 -14.03 -30.25 -14.97
N HIS A 236 -14.77 -30.64 -13.93
CA HIS A 236 -15.83 -31.65 -14.01
C HIS A 236 -16.56 -31.79 -12.66
N GLN A 237 -17.89 -31.75 -12.77
CA GLN A 237 -18.89 -32.32 -11.87
C GLN A 237 -19.00 -31.81 -10.42
N SER A 238 -20.15 -31.16 -10.18
CA SER A 238 -20.84 -31.04 -8.90
C SER A 238 -20.75 -32.31 -8.03
N PRO A 239 -20.48 -32.17 -6.72
CA PRO A 239 -20.84 -33.17 -5.73
C PRO A 239 -21.88 -32.63 -4.73
N SER A 240 -22.95 -31.97 -5.19
CA SER A 240 -24.12 -31.64 -4.36
C SER A 240 -25.10 -32.80 -4.22
N TRP A 241 -24.65 -34.06 -4.09
CA TRP A 241 -25.55 -35.21 -3.89
C TRP A 241 -25.04 -36.35 -2.98
N ARG A 242 -23.92 -36.18 -2.26
CA ARG A 242 -23.39 -37.23 -1.35
C ARG A 242 -23.09 -36.79 0.09
N LEU A 243 -23.85 -35.83 0.63
CA LEU A 243 -23.95 -35.59 2.08
C LEU A 243 -25.37 -35.82 2.63
N ARG A 244 -26.19 -36.59 1.90
CA ARG A 244 -27.56 -36.95 2.31
C ARG A 244 -27.69 -38.38 2.86
N CYS A 245 -26.60 -38.97 3.36
CA CYS A 245 -26.60 -40.36 3.85
C CYS A 245 -25.72 -40.66 5.09
N ARG A 246 -25.26 -39.65 5.85
CA ARG A 246 -24.47 -39.91 7.08
C ARG A 246 -24.90 -39.12 8.32
N MET A 247 -26.19 -38.79 8.42
CA MET A 247 -26.80 -38.25 9.66
C MET A 247 -28.12 -38.91 10.04
N THR A 248 -28.34 -40.16 9.61
CA THR A 248 -29.48 -41.00 10.03
C THR A 248 -29.12 -42.02 11.12
N ARG A 249 -27.97 -41.90 11.78
CA ARG A 249 -27.54 -42.83 12.85
C ARG A 249 -27.11 -42.17 14.16
N ILE A 250 -27.68 -41.02 14.50
CA ILE A 250 -27.64 -40.49 15.88
C ILE A 250 -28.99 -39.83 16.19
N SER A 251 -30.05 -40.63 16.35
CA SER A 251 -31.34 -40.13 16.86
C SER A 251 -32.18 -41.20 17.58
N ALA A 252 -31.58 -42.32 17.98
CA ALA A 252 -32.30 -43.44 18.61
C ALA A 252 -32.22 -43.46 20.16
N GLY A 253 -31.88 -42.36 20.83
CA GLY A 253 -31.64 -42.41 22.28
C GLY A 253 -31.87 -41.15 23.11
N LEU A 254 -32.67 -40.17 22.65
CA LEU A 254 -32.94 -38.96 23.44
C LEU A 254 -34.43 -38.83 23.86
N PRO A 255 -34.74 -38.43 25.12
CA PRO A 255 -36.10 -38.29 25.64
C PRO A 255 -36.98 -37.28 24.90
N ARG A 256 -38.31 -37.45 24.99
CA ARG A 256 -39.35 -36.69 24.26
C ARG A 256 -39.32 -35.16 24.51
N GLU A 257 -38.79 -34.70 25.63
CA GLU A 257 -38.75 -33.27 25.99
C GLU A 257 -37.67 -32.47 25.25
N CYS A 258 -36.66 -33.11 24.65
CA CYS A 258 -35.67 -32.41 23.80
C CYS A 258 -36.11 -32.28 22.32
N ARG A 259 -37.25 -32.87 21.92
CA ARG A 259 -37.70 -32.83 20.51
C ARG A 259 -38.34 -31.48 20.11
N TYR A 260 -38.78 -30.69 21.08
CA TYR A 260 -39.41 -29.39 20.81
C TYR A 260 -38.40 -28.26 20.50
N ASN A 261 -37.13 -28.37 20.91
CA ASN A 261 -36.11 -27.34 20.65
C ASN A 261 -35.29 -27.54 19.37
N VAL A 262 -35.34 -28.72 18.72
CA VAL A 262 -34.57 -28.97 17.48
C VAL A 262 -35.28 -28.43 16.23
N LEU A 263 -36.61 -28.27 16.28
CA LEU A 263 -37.40 -27.73 15.16
C LEU A 263 -37.46 -26.20 15.12
N GLN A 264 -37.36 -25.50 16.27
CA GLN A 264 -37.23 -24.04 16.28
C GLN A 264 -35.81 -23.57 15.89
N VAL A 265 -34.76 -24.29 16.28
CA VAL A 265 -33.39 -23.98 15.88
C VAL A 265 -33.18 -24.22 14.37
N ARG A 266 -33.90 -25.16 13.75
CA ARG A 266 -33.91 -25.33 12.29
C ARG A 266 -34.54 -24.17 11.53
N LYS A 267 -35.52 -23.47 12.11
CA LYS A 267 -36.15 -22.29 11.48
C LYS A 267 -35.30 -21.02 11.63
N LEU A 268 -34.36 -20.98 12.58
CA LEU A 268 -33.39 -19.90 12.76
C LEU A 268 -32.09 -20.08 11.97
N ILE A 269 -31.78 -21.28 11.45
CA ILE A 269 -30.53 -21.59 10.74
C ILE A 269 -30.69 -21.68 9.20
N SER A 270 -31.87 -21.34 8.66
CA SER A 270 -32.04 -21.20 7.21
C SER A 270 -32.85 -19.99 6.80
N LEU A 271 -32.58 -18.84 7.43
CA LEU A 271 -32.79 -17.59 6.71
C LEU A 271 -31.83 -17.62 5.50
N PRO A 272 -32.27 -17.30 4.28
CA PRO A 272 -31.31 -17.04 3.21
C PRO A 272 -30.30 -16.03 3.78
N SER A 273 -29.00 -16.29 3.63
CA SER A 273 -27.96 -15.28 3.90
C SER A 273 -28.50 -13.98 3.34
N ALA A 274 -28.82 -12.99 4.20
CA ALA A 274 -29.37 -11.74 3.74
C ALA A 274 -28.50 -11.27 2.57
N MET A 275 -29.13 -10.98 1.43
CA MET A 275 -28.41 -10.51 0.25
C MET A 275 -27.48 -9.37 0.69
N GLU A 276 -26.24 -9.36 0.18
CA GLU A 276 -25.30 -8.28 0.48
C GLU A 276 -25.97 -6.92 0.20
N PRO A 277 -25.80 -5.87 1.00
CA PRO A 277 -26.41 -4.58 0.70
C PRO A 277 -25.85 -4.01 -0.61
N THR A 278 -26.67 -3.29 -1.37
CA THR A 278 -26.17 -2.47 -2.48
C THR A 278 -25.41 -1.26 -1.93
N VAL A 279 -24.28 -0.92 -2.55
CA VAL A 279 -23.43 0.20 -2.15
C VAL A 279 -23.24 1.15 -3.32
N LEU A 280 -23.61 2.41 -3.12
CA LEU A 280 -23.34 3.50 -4.05
C LEU A 280 -22.20 4.36 -3.51
N ILE A 281 -21.10 4.46 -4.25
CA ILE A 281 -19.94 5.27 -3.91
C ILE A 281 -19.94 6.52 -4.79
N VAL A 282 -20.04 7.69 -4.18
CA VAL A 282 -19.99 9.00 -4.84
C VAL A 282 -18.57 9.53 -4.81
N GLY A 283 -17.91 9.51 -5.96
CA GLY A 283 -16.51 9.88 -6.15
C GLY A 283 -15.62 8.66 -6.40
N ALA A 284 -14.85 8.70 -7.48
CA ALA A 284 -13.86 7.71 -7.91
C ALA A 284 -12.42 8.18 -7.62
N GLY A 285 -12.23 9.10 -6.66
CA GLY A 285 -10.92 9.51 -6.16
C GLY A 285 -10.23 8.43 -5.33
N THR A 286 -9.28 8.82 -4.47
CA THR A 286 -8.50 7.89 -3.62
C THR A 286 -9.39 6.99 -2.77
N PHE A 287 -10.27 7.57 -1.95
CA PHE A 287 -11.10 6.82 -1.01
C PHE A 287 -12.16 5.96 -1.72
N GLY A 288 -12.83 6.53 -2.73
CA GLY A 288 -13.85 5.81 -3.47
C GLY A 288 -13.29 4.64 -4.28
N THR A 289 -12.17 4.85 -4.98
CA THR A 289 -11.48 3.77 -5.71
C THR A 289 -10.98 2.68 -4.76
N SER A 290 -10.38 3.05 -3.63
CA SER A 290 -9.95 2.07 -2.63
C SER A 290 -11.14 1.28 -2.07
N THR A 291 -12.24 1.96 -1.73
CA THR A 291 -13.46 1.32 -1.21
C THR A 291 -14.04 0.34 -2.23
N ALA A 292 -14.20 0.75 -3.50
CA ALA A 292 -14.65 -0.12 -4.57
C ALA A 292 -13.74 -1.34 -4.76
N TYR A 293 -12.43 -1.15 -4.75
CA TYR A 293 -11.44 -2.22 -4.89
C TYR A 293 -11.52 -3.28 -3.79
N HIS A 294 -11.77 -2.86 -2.54
CA HIS A 294 -11.90 -3.76 -1.39
C HIS A 294 -13.27 -4.43 -1.34
N LEU A 295 -14.35 -3.71 -1.68
CA LEU A 295 -15.69 -4.30 -1.81
C LEU A 295 -15.72 -5.36 -2.91
N ALA A 296 -15.11 -5.09 -4.07
CA ALA A 296 -15.04 -6.03 -5.19
C ALA A 296 -14.37 -7.37 -4.87
N ARG A 297 -13.55 -7.42 -3.81
CA ARG A 297 -12.88 -8.63 -3.32
C ARG A 297 -13.62 -9.32 -2.19
N SER A 298 -14.41 -8.56 -1.45
CA SER A 298 -15.08 -9.06 -0.25
C SER A 298 -16.50 -9.50 -0.54
N TYR A 299 -17.16 -8.88 -1.53
CA TYR A 299 -18.53 -9.20 -1.93
C TYR A 299 -18.56 -10.49 -2.74
N LYS A 300 -19.57 -11.33 -2.47
CA LYS A 300 -19.91 -12.48 -3.30
C LYS A 300 -20.45 -12.04 -4.65
N ASP A 301 -21.19 -10.93 -4.68
CA ASP A 301 -21.70 -10.30 -5.89
C ASP A 301 -21.22 -8.84 -6.00
N PRO A 302 -20.04 -8.61 -6.63
CA PRO A 302 -19.51 -7.26 -6.84
C PRO A 302 -20.40 -6.34 -7.68
N SER A 303 -21.37 -6.87 -8.45
CA SER A 303 -22.31 -6.05 -9.24
C SER A 303 -23.28 -5.24 -8.39
N ARG A 304 -23.29 -5.47 -7.08
CA ARG A 304 -24.06 -4.70 -6.10
C ARG A 304 -23.36 -3.41 -5.67
N VAL A 305 -22.15 -3.17 -6.15
CA VAL A 305 -21.38 -1.96 -5.92
C VAL A 305 -21.43 -1.09 -7.17
N THR A 306 -21.78 0.17 -7.01
CA THR A 306 -21.75 1.18 -8.07
C THR A 306 -20.89 2.36 -7.64
N VAL A 307 -19.97 2.78 -8.49
CA VAL A 307 -19.19 4.00 -8.32
C VAL A 307 -19.68 5.04 -9.33
N VAL A 308 -20.01 6.24 -8.87
CA VAL A 308 -20.38 7.38 -9.73
C VAL A 308 -19.35 8.50 -9.58
N ASP A 309 -18.86 9.03 -10.70
CA ASP A 309 -17.95 10.18 -10.74
C ASP A 309 -18.21 11.02 -11.99
N ARG A 310 -17.98 12.34 -11.89
CA ARG A 310 -18.14 13.29 -13.00
C ARG A 310 -17.18 13.02 -14.16
N SER A 311 -16.00 12.47 -13.86
CA SER A 311 -14.94 12.23 -14.84
C SER A 311 -14.84 10.75 -15.22
N PRO A 312 -14.34 10.42 -16.44
CA PRO A 312 -13.92 9.06 -16.76
C PRO A 312 -12.75 8.60 -15.86
N SER A 313 -12.40 7.31 -15.92
CA SER A 313 -11.30 6.77 -15.10
C SER A 313 -9.96 7.00 -15.80
N PRO A 314 -8.93 7.53 -15.12
CA PRO A 314 -8.96 8.07 -13.75
C PRO A 314 -9.51 9.52 -13.70
N PRO A 315 -10.12 9.96 -12.58
CA PRO A 315 -10.71 11.30 -12.50
C PRO A 315 -9.72 12.46 -12.71
N GLU A 316 -10.01 13.33 -13.67
CA GLU A 316 -9.13 14.45 -14.10
C GLU A 316 -9.00 15.57 -13.06
N HIS A 317 -10.10 15.89 -12.36
CA HIS A 317 -10.14 17.00 -11.41
C HIS A 317 -9.81 16.60 -9.97
N ALA A 318 -9.61 15.30 -9.69
CA ALA A 318 -9.29 14.87 -8.33
C ALA A 318 -7.92 15.40 -7.90
N ALA A 319 -7.86 16.12 -6.78
CA ALA A 319 -6.61 16.71 -6.30
C ALA A 319 -5.50 15.69 -6.11
N SER A 320 -5.82 14.48 -5.66
CA SER A 320 -4.80 13.47 -5.43
C SER A 320 -4.33 12.76 -6.70
N ILE A 321 -5.07 12.86 -7.81
CA ILE A 321 -4.76 12.15 -9.07
C ILE A 321 -4.04 13.12 -9.99
N ASP A 322 -2.77 12.81 -10.23
CA ASP A 322 -1.80 13.71 -10.85
C ASP A 322 -0.61 12.88 -11.36
N VAL A 323 0.36 13.54 -12.00
CA VAL A 323 1.57 12.89 -12.54
C VAL A 323 2.32 12.07 -11.49
N ASN A 324 2.29 12.49 -10.22
CA ASN A 324 2.93 11.76 -9.11
C ASN A 324 2.38 12.12 -7.71
N ARG A 325 2.58 11.23 -6.73
CA ARG A 325 2.31 11.47 -5.29
C ARG A 325 3.36 10.82 -4.39
N ILE A 326 3.60 11.43 -3.22
CA ILE A 326 4.59 10.96 -2.23
C ILE A 326 4.06 9.75 -1.47
N ILE A 327 4.86 8.69 -1.40
CA ILE A 327 4.63 7.51 -0.57
C ILE A 327 5.68 7.48 0.53
N ARG A 328 5.25 7.63 1.78
CA ARG A 328 6.15 7.73 2.95
C ARG A 328 5.48 7.21 4.22
N THR A 329 6.28 6.91 5.24
CA THR A 329 5.80 6.39 6.54
C THR A 329 5.96 7.38 7.71
N ASP A 330 6.53 8.53 7.42
CA ASP A 330 7.15 9.44 8.38
C ASP A 330 6.10 10.37 8.97
N TYR A 331 5.58 10.03 10.14
CA TYR A 331 4.55 10.79 10.83
C TYR A 331 4.96 10.98 12.29
N THR A 332 4.62 12.14 12.85
CA THR A 332 4.68 12.39 14.30
C THR A 332 3.57 11.66 15.06
N SER A 333 2.47 11.33 14.36
CA SER A 333 1.41 10.44 14.85
C SER A 333 1.81 8.97 14.69
N SER A 334 1.77 8.23 15.80
CA SER A 334 2.00 6.77 15.80
C SER A 334 0.93 6.02 15.00
N LEU A 335 -0.33 6.47 15.06
CA LEU A 335 -1.43 5.91 14.29
C LEU A 335 -1.15 6.01 12.78
N TYR A 336 -0.82 7.21 12.27
CA TYR A 336 -0.58 7.37 10.84
C TYR A 336 0.73 6.75 10.39
N CYS A 337 1.76 6.73 11.23
CA CYS A 337 2.99 6.00 10.92
C CYS A 337 2.71 4.51 10.70
N GLN A 338 1.92 3.88 11.58
CA GLN A 338 1.55 2.46 11.44
C GLN A 338 0.65 2.22 10.23
N LEU A 339 -0.34 3.09 10.01
CA LEU A 339 -1.22 3.03 8.84
C LEU A 339 -0.45 3.17 7.53
N ALA A 340 0.53 4.07 7.49
CA ALA A 340 1.35 4.31 6.30
C ALA A 340 2.36 3.19 6.10
N ASN A 341 2.85 2.60 7.20
CA ASN A 341 3.66 1.39 7.15
C ASN A 341 2.88 0.19 6.60
N GLU A 342 1.58 0.06 6.88
CA GLU A 342 0.73 -0.93 6.19
C GLU A 342 0.59 -0.59 4.70
N ALA A 343 0.28 0.67 4.38
CA ALA A 343 0.07 1.12 3.01
C ALA A 343 1.29 0.93 2.11
N ILE A 344 2.50 1.21 2.62
CA ILE A 344 3.75 1.06 1.86
C ILE A 344 4.06 -0.40 1.55
N GLN A 345 3.59 -1.36 2.36
CA GLN A 345 3.66 -2.78 1.99
C GLN A 345 2.76 -3.07 0.77
N GLY A 346 1.59 -2.43 0.69
CA GLY A 346 0.76 -2.44 -0.51
C GLY A 346 1.54 -1.93 -1.73
N TRP A 347 2.15 -0.77 -1.64
CA TRP A 347 2.95 -0.21 -2.74
C TRP A 347 4.16 -1.08 -3.14
N ARG A 348 4.73 -1.85 -2.22
CA ARG A 348 5.88 -2.73 -2.52
C ARG A 348 5.49 -4.08 -3.08
N TRP A 349 4.33 -4.62 -2.70
CA TRP A 349 4.02 -6.04 -2.91
C TRP A 349 2.65 -6.29 -3.56
N ASN A 350 1.79 -5.29 -3.65
CA ASN A 350 0.52 -5.42 -4.34
C ASN A 350 0.72 -5.10 -5.83
N LEU A 351 0.73 -6.14 -6.66
CA LEU A 351 0.75 -6.14 -8.12
C LEU A 351 -0.24 -5.20 -8.81
N ASP A 352 -1.33 -4.80 -8.15
CA ASP A 352 -2.26 -3.82 -8.70
C ASP A 352 -1.73 -2.37 -8.58
N VAL A 353 -0.67 -2.14 -7.80
CA VAL A 353 -0.08 -0.80 -7.59
C VAL A 353 1.45 -0.76 -7.65
N GLN A 354 2.13 -1.90 -7.51
CA GLN A 354 3.57 -1.99 -7.32
C GLN A 354 4.36 -1.40 -8.48
N GLN A 355 3.95 -1.66 -9.73
CA GLN A 355 4.66 -1.10 -10.90
C GLN A 355 4.65 0.43 -10.97
N TYR A 356 3.79 1.09 -10.19
CA TYR A 356 3.68 2.54 -10.18
C TYR A 356 4.47 3.18 -9.04
N PHE A 357 5.07 2.39 -8.14
CA PHE A 357 5.86 2.91 -7.02
C PHE A 357 7.34 2.99 -7.37
N HIS A 358 7.91 4.18 -7.23
CA HIS A 358 9.31 4.49 -7.42
C HIS A 358 9.97 4.70 -6.06
N TRP A 359 10.82 3.74 -5.69
CA TRP A 359 11.45 3.67 -4.39
C TRP A 359 12.74 4.49 -4.35
N THR A 360 12.61 5.81 -4.47
CA THR A 360 13.76 6.74 -4.55
C THR A 360 14.20 7.29 -3.20
N GLY A 361 13.49 6.95 -2.12
CA GLY A 361 13.66 7.56 -0.81
C GLY A 361 13.06 8.96 -0.77
N TRP A 362 13.17 9.59 0.39
CA TRP A 362 12.85 11.00 0.53
C TRP A 362 13.79 11.68 1.53
N ILE A 363 14.00 12.97 1.34
CA ILE A 363 14.78 13.85 2.19
C ILE A 363 13.82 14.83 2.83
N VAL A 364 14.01 15.10 4.11
CA VAL A 364 13.31 16.16 4.82
C VAL A 364 14.33 17.12 5.39
N MET A 365 14.15 18.40 5.11
CA MET A 365 14.91 19.50 5.69
C MET A 365 14.05 20.18 6.76
N ASP A 366 14.56 20.22 8.00
CA ASP A 366 13.88 20.85 9.12
C ASP A 366 14.25 22.34 9.17
N GLU A 367 13.24 23.21 9.15
CA GLU A 367 13.42 24.65 9.39
C GLU A 367 14.01 24.90 10.79
N ASP A 368 14.69 26.02 10.96
CA ASP A 368 15.27 26.42 12.24
C ASP A 368 14.21 26.43 13.36
N GLY A 369 14.50 25.70 14.44
CA GLY A 369 13.60 25.55 15.59
C GLY A 369 12.53 24.47 15.44
N SER A 370 12.43 23.79 14.30
CA SER A 370 11.55 22.62 14.13
C SER A 370 12.07 21.40 14.91
N ASP A 371 11.15 20.65 15.54
CA ASP A 371 11.45 19.37 16.17
C ASP A 371 10.86 18.17 15.40
N PHE A 372 10.44 18.40 14.15
CA PHE A 372 9.72 17.42 13.32
C PHE A 372 10.52 16.13 13.12
N SER A 373 11.78 16.20 12.66
CA SER A 373 12.61 15.01 12.46
C SER A 373 12.81 14.22 13.75
N ALA A 374 13.00 14.90 14.88
CA ALA A 374 13.16 14.27 16.19
C ALA A 374 11.88 13.53 16.61
N GLN A 375 10.70 14.11 16.36
CA GLN A 375 9.41 13.45 16.59
C GLN A 375 9.23 12.22 15.70
N VAL A 376 9.52 12.32 14.40
CA VAL A 376 9.45 11.19 13.46
C VAL A 376 10.37 10.04 13.88
N LYS A 377 11.63 10.35 14.22
CA LYS A 377 12.59 9.34 14.70
C LYS A 377 12.11 8.66 15.98
N ARG A 378 11.51 9.40 16.92
CA ARG A 378 10.90 8.81 18.13
C ARG A 378 9.77 7.82 17.78
N VAL A 379 8.91 8.16 16.83
CA VAL A 379 7.84 7.26 16.36
C VAL A 379 8.42 6.03 15.64
N PHE A 380 9.45 6.20 14.83
CA PHE A 380 10.15 5.08 14.19
C PHE A 380 10.83 4.15 15.18
N ALA A 381 11.52 4.69 16.18
CA ALA A 381 12.10 3.92 17.26
C ALA A 381 11.04 3.10 18.01
N LYS A 382 9.86 3.69 18.31
CA LYS A 382 8.74 2.97 18.94
C LYS A 382 8.23 1.77 18.12
N ARG A 383 8.30 1.82 16.79
CA ARG A 383 7.96 0.67 15.91
C ARG A 383 9.16 -0.24 15.60
N GLY A 384 10.32 -0.02 16.23
CA GLY A 384 11.54 -0.80 15.99
C GLY A 384 12.17 -0.57 14.61
N SER A 385 11.96 0.59 14.00
CA SER A 385 12.55 0.95 12.70
C SER A 385 13.73 1.92 12.88
N LEU A 386 14.82 1.63 12.18
CA LEU A 386 16.00 2.49 12.03
C LEU A 386 16.12 3.01 10.59
N ALA A 387 15.00 3.16 9.89
CA ALA A 387 14.95 3.51 8.47
C ALA A 387 15.45 4.94 8.14
N VAL A 388 15.65 5.78 9.15
CA VAL A 388 16.07 7.18 8.99
C VAL A 388 17.57 7.30 9.23
N GLU A 389 18.23 7.93 8.28
CA GLU A 389 19.63 8.29 8.30
C GLU A 389 19.74 9.81 8.47
N ASP A 390 20.53 10.26 9.45
CA ASP A 390 20.87 11.68 9.59
C ASP A 390 21.68 12.15 8.38
N LEU A 391 21.38 13.36 7.91
CA LEU A 391 22.00 13.92 6.71
C LEU A 391 22.43 15.36 6.96
N GLY A 392 23.71 15.65 6.73
CA GLY A 392 24.21 17.01 6.76
C GLY A 392 23.66 17.81 5.58
N LEU A 393 23.24 19.05 5.80
CA LEU A 393 22.72 19.92 4.74
C LEU A 393 23.76 20.15 3.62
N LEU A 394 25.05 20.20 3.97
CA LEU A 394 26.14 20.34 3.00
C LEU A 394 26.38 19.08 2.17
N GLU A 395 25.95 17.90 2.65
CA GLU A 395 26.16 16.61 2.00
C GLU A 395 25.14 16.35 0.87
N LEU A 396 24.06 17.17 0.79
CA LEU A 396 22.98 17.01 -0.19
C LEU A 396 23.51 16.99 -1.63
N GLY A 397 24.32 17.98 -1.99
CA GLY A 397 24.87 18.14 -3.33
C GLY A 397 25.93 17.10 -3.70
N ASP A 398 26.63 16.56 -2.70
CA ASP A 398 27.66 15.54 -2.88
C ASP A 398 27.03 14.16 -3.11
N ARG A 399 25.96 13.84 -2.35
CA ARG A 399 25.24 12.58 -2.49
C ARG A 399 24.29 12.57 -3.69
N TRP A 400 23.69 13.72 -4.01
CA TRP A 400 22.84 13.89 -5.19
C TRP A 400 23.22 15.17 -5.93
N ALA A 401 23.93 15.01 -7.05
CA ALA A 401 24.42 16.13 -7.86
C ALA A 401 23.31 17.13 -8.28
N ALA A 402 22.08 16.65 -8.46
CA ALA A 402 20.94 17.51 -8.79
C ALA A 402 20.46 18.39 -7.62
N LEU A 403 20.86 18.11 -6.38
CA LEU A 403 20.54 18.96 -5.24
C LEU A 403 21.62 20.03 -5.00
N LYS A 404 22.69 20.02 -5.80
CA LYS A 404 23.77 21.00 -5.69
C LYS A 404 23.25 22.42 -5.93
N GLY A 405 23.61 23.31 -5.02
CA GLY A 405 23.19 24.71 -5.06
C GLY A 405 21.77 24.96 -4.53
N THR A 406 21.09 23.95 -3.97
CA THR A 406 19.89 24.16 -3.16
C THR A 406 20.23 25.12 -2.02
N ASP A 407 19.44 26.17 -1.86
CA ASP A 407 19.58 27.09 -0.73
C ASP A 407 19.18 26.36 0.55
N THR A 408 20.02 26.39 1.58
CA THR A 408 19.74 25.75 2.87
C THR A 408 19.63 26.78 4.00
N ALA A 409 19.55 28.07 3.67
CA ALA A 409 19.36 29.12 4.65
C ALA A 409 17.98 29.00 5.32
N GLY A 410 17.97 29.03 6.66
CA GLY A 410 16.78 28.81 7.48
C GLY A 410 16.50 27.35 7.82
N PHE A 411 17.43 26.44 7.51
CA PHE A 411 17.34 25.02 7.87
C PHE A 411 18.48 24.62 8.78
N SER A 412 18.17 23.77 9.75
CA SER A 412 19.12 23.32 10.78
C SER A 412 19.62 21.90 10.55
N HIS A 413 18.75 21.01 10.10
CA HIS A 413 19.02 19.59 9.95
C HIS A 413 18.31 19.02 8.73
N ALA A 414 18.82 17.89 8.23
CA ALA A 414 18.09 17.05 7.29
C ALA A 414 18.19 15.58 7.68
N TYR A 415 17.27 14.78 7.18
CA TYR A 415 17.39 13.33 7.22
C TYR A 415 16.93 12.71 5.92
N PHE A 416 17.46 11.52 5.64
CA PHE A 416 17.06 10.67 4.54
C PHE A 416 16.31 9.45 5.09
N ASN A 417 15.17 9.11 4.49
CA ASN A 417 14.53 7.82 4.71
C ASN A 417 14.41 7.07 3.39
N GLY A 418 15.20 6.01 3.29
CA GLY A 418 15.25 5.15 2.11
C GLY A 418 14.02 4.27 1.94
N GLU A 419 13.08 4.21 2.89
CA GLU A 419 11.83 3.46 2.73
C GLU A 419 10.80 4.16 1.84
N ALA A 420 10.87 5.48 1.75
CA ALA A 420 9.91 6.33 1.05
C ALA A 420 10.17 6.43 -0.45
N GLY A 421 9.34 7.19 -1.15
CA GLY A 421 9.50 7.49 -2.55
C GLY A 421 8.27 8.18 -3.09
N TRP A 422 7.97 7.95 -4.35
CA TRP A 422 6.81 8.51 -5.02
C TRP A 422 6.16 7.47 -5.91
N CYS A 423 4.94 7.74 -6.38
CA CYS A 423 4.24 6.85 -7.30
C CYS A 423 3.59 7.62 -8.45
N ASN A 424 3.42 6.96 -9.60
CA ASN A 424 2.57 7.45 -10.67
C ASN A 424 1.09 7.31 -10.25
N ALA A 425 0.55 8.40 -9.72
CA ALA A 425 -0.76 8.39 -9.08
C ALA A 425 -1.91 8.18 -10.07
N LEU A 426 -1.81 8.81 -11.25
CA LEU A 426 -2.77 8.64 -12.33
C LEU A 426 -2.90 7.17 -12.74
N ALA A 427 -1.77 6.52 -13.04
CA ALA A 427 -1.76 5.14 -13.51
C ALA A 427 -2.17 4.14 -12.42
N ALA A 428 -1.74 4.36 -11.17
CA ALA A 428 -2.13 3.51 -10.05
C ALA A 428 -3.64 3.54 -9.78
N THR A 429 -4.25 4.74 -9.74
CA THR A 429 -5.69 4.86 -9.50
C THR A 429 -6.50 4.26 -10.64
N ALA A 430 -6.10 4.50 -11.90
CA ALA A 430 -6.74 3.90 -13.06
C ALA A 430 -6.72 2.35 -12.98
N ASN A 431 -5.56 1.77 -12.65
CA ASN A 431 -5.44 0.32 -12.56
C ASN A 431 -6.26 -0.27 -11.40
N VAL A 432 -6.22 0.35 -10.22
CA VAL A 432 -7.00 -0.12 -9.05
C VAL A 432 -8.51 -0.10 -9.34
N MET A 433 -9.01 0.96 -10.00
CA MET A 433 -10.41 1.01 -10.43
C MET A 433 -10.72 -0.05 -11.49
N ALA A 434 -9.89 -0.20 -12.52
CA ALA A 434 -10.08 -1.21 -13.56
C ALA A 434 -10.14 -2.63 -13.00
N VAL A 435 -9.35 -2.92 -11.95
CA VAL A 435 -9.39 -4.20 -11.25
C VAL A 435 -10.71 -4.40 -10.49
N ALA A 436 -11.30 -3.34 -9.92
CA ALA A 436 -12.63 -3.40 -9.32
C ALA A 436 -13.72 -3.65 -10.37
N GLU A 437 -13.69 -2.92 -11.49
CA GLU A 437 -14.63 -3.07 -12.61
C GLU A 437 -14.57 -4.48 -13.21
N LYS A 438 -13.36 -5.01 -13.44
CA LYS A 438 -13.16 -6.38 -13.95
C LYS A 438 -13.76 -7.46 -13.04
N ARG A 439 -13.91 -7.19 -11.75
CA ARG A 439 -14.56 -8.10 -10.78
C ARG A 439 -16.08 -7.94 -10.74
N GLY A 440 -16.63 -6.93 -11.39
CA GLY A 440 -18.07 -6.72 -11.54
C GLY A 440 -18.60 -5.43 -10.93
N VAL A 441 -17.76 -4.57 -10.34
CA VAL A 441 -18.23 -3.25 -9.86
C VAL A 441 -18.72 -2.42 -11.04
N ASN A 442 -19.89 -1.79 -10.89
CA ASN A 442 -20.43 -0.90 -11.90
C ASN A 442 -19.79 0.50 -11.78
N ARG A 443 -19.50 1.11 -12.93
CA ARG A 443 -19.05 2.50 -13.00
C ARG A 443 -20.06 3.33 -13.78
N VAL A 444 -20.43 4.48 -13.24
CA VAL A 444 -21.26 5.51 -13.87
C VAL A 444 -20.43 6.78 -14.00
N THR A 445 -20.31 7.29 -15.24
CA THR A 445 -19.67 8.59 -15.49
C THR A 445 -20.73 9.65 -15.66
N ASP A 446 -21.03 10.34 -14.55
CA ASP A 446 -21.97 11.46 -14.50
C ASP A 446 -21.75 12.31 -13.24
N GLU A 447 -22.08 13.59 -13.32
CA GLU A 447 -21.96 14.49 -12.17
C GLU A 447 -23.13 14.26 -11.21
N VAL A 448 -22.84 13.97 -9.94
CA VAL A 448 -23.86 13.93 -8.89
C VAL A 448 -24.20 15.36 -8.50
N THR A 449 -25.49 15.69 -8.52
CA THR A 449 -26.01 17.04 -8.21
C THR A 449 -26.81 17.09 -6.91
N GLU A 450 -27.32 15.95 -6.44
CA GLU A 450 -28.23 15.91 -5.28
C GLU A 450 -28.14 14.57 -4.53
N LEU A 451 -28.15 14.61 -3.19
CA LEU A 451 -28.41 13.46 -2.32
C LEU A 451 -29.92 13.31 -2.14
N LEU A 452 -30.47 12.13 -2.42
CA LEU A 452 -31.91 11.87 -2.39
C LEU A 452 -32.32 11.22 -1.07
N LEU A 453 -33.32 11.80 -0.41
CA LEU A 453 -34.06 11.12 0.64
C LEU A 453 -35.05 10.12 0.04
N ASP A 454 -35.43 9.09 0.80
CA ASP A 454 -36.57 8.24 0.46
C ASP A 454 -37.90 9.01 0.58
N PRO A 455 -39.02 8.48 0.04
CA PRO A 455 -40.29 9.21 -0.01
C PRO A 455 -40.86 9.65 1.35
N ASP A 456 -40.60 8.89 2.42
CA ASP A 456 -41.00 9.27 3.79
C ASP A 456 -39.96 10.18 4.48
N GLY A 457 -38.81 10.39 3.84
CA GLY A 457 -37.71 11.18 4.32
C GLY A 457 -36.96 10.55 5.50
N SER A 458 -37.13 9.26 5.78
CA SER A 458 -36.54 8.56 6.92
C SER A 458 -35.05 8.22 6.74
N ARG A 459 -34.54 8.20 5.49
CA ARG A 459 -33.12 7.95 5.18
C ARG A 459 -32.67 8.55 3.85
N VAL A 460 -31.36 8.56 3.61
CA VAL A 460 -30.80 8.70 2.25
C VAL A 460 -31.06 7.43 1.47
N ALA A 461 -31.63 7.57 0.27
CA ALA A 461 -31.95 6.49 -0.66
C ALA A 461 -30.96 6.36 -1.83
N GLY A 462 -30.22 7.42 -2.13
CA GLY A 462 -29.39 7.47 -3.33
C GLY A 462 -28.97 8.87 -3.73
N VAL A 463 -28.70 9.06 -5.02
CA VAL A 463 -28.32 10.34 -5.61
C VAL A 463 -29.01 10.61 -6.93
N ARG A 464 -29.11 11.89 -7.30
CA ARG A 464 -29.46 12.34 -8.65
C ARG A 464 -28.22 12.82 -9.37
N THR A 465 -28.13 12.49 -10.65
CA THR A 465 -27.06 12.98 -11.53
C THR A 465 -27.51 14.15 -12.41
N ALA A 466 -26.56 14.86 -13.03
CA ALA A 466 -26.81 15.97 -13.93
C ALA A 466 -27.64 15.56 -15.16
N LYS A 467 -27.53 14.32 -15.64
CA LYS A 467 -28.39 13.77 -16.71
C LYS A 467 -29.78 13.35 -16.22
N GLY A 468 -30.10 13.59 -14.96
CA GLY A 468 -31.39 13.27 -14.35
C GLY A 468 -31.55 11.83 -13.87
N GLN A 469 -30.52 10.99 -13.96
CA GLN A 469 -30.57 9.60 -13.50
C GLN A 469 -30.62 9.56 -11.96
N CYS A 470 -31.55 8.77 -11.41
CA CYS A 470 -31.57 8.44 -9.98
C CYS A 470 -30.83 7.11 -9.77
N LEU A 471 -29.75 7.13 -9.00
CA LEU A 471 -29.04 5.92 -8.56
C LEU A 471 -29.38 5.65 -7.10
N THR A 472 -29.99 4.50 -6.82
CA THR A 472 -30.43 4.13 -5.46
C THR A 472 -29.56 3.03 -4.87
N ALA A 473 -29.38 3.04 -3.54
CA ALA A 473 -28.67 1.98 -2.82
C ALA A 473 -29.14 1.84 -1.36
N ASP A 474 -28.79 0.70 -0.76
CA ASP A 474 -28.98 0.46 0.67
C ASP A 474 -27.99 1.27 1.50
N LYS A 475 -26.77 1.50 0.98
CA LYS A 475 -25.73 2.32 1.61
C LYS A 475 -25.13 3.30 0.60
N VAL A 476 -24.99 4.57 1.00
CA VAL A 476 -24.36 5.62 0.18
C VAL A 476 -23.05 6.05 0.85
N VAL A 477 -21.93 5.93 0.14
CA VAL A 477 -20.60 6.40 0.57
C VAL A 477 -20.27 7.68 -0.18
N LEU A 478 -20.21 8.79 0.54
CA LEU A 478 -19.73 10.06 0.02
C LEU A 478 -18.20 10.09 0.14
N ALA A 479 -17.52 9.88 -0.98
CA ALA A 479 -16.06 9.94 -1.15
C ALA A 479 -15.67 11.08 -2.10
N ALA A 480 -16.40 12.20 -2.00
CA ALA A 480 -16.37 13.31 -2.95
C ALA A 480 -15.31 14.38 -2.65
N GLY A 481 -14.30 14.09 -1.82
CA GLY A 481 -13.18 15.01 -1.55
C GLY A 481 -13.64 16.44 -1.25
N ALA A 482 -13.05 17.42 -1.94
CA ALA A 482 -13.37 18.84 -1.77
C ALA A 482 -14.81 19.25 -2.14
N TRP A 483 -15.58 18.40 -2.84
CA TRP A 483 -16.98 18.68 -3.20
C TRP A 483 -17.98 18.24 -2.12
N THR A 484 -17.51 17.72 -0.99
CA THR A 484 -18.35 17.20 0.10
C THR A 484 -19.34 18.24 0.60
N SER A 485 -18.89 19.46 0.92
CA SER A 485 -19.76 20.53 1.44
C SER A 485 -20.85 20.94 0.45
N SER A 486 -20.51 21.04 -0.85
CA SER A 486 -21.50 21.37 -1.89
C SER A 486 -22.59 20.33 -2.04
N LEU A 487 -22.27 19.04 -1.86
CA LEU A 487 -23.25 17.95 -1.97
C LEU A 487 -24.10 17.80 -0.69
N MET A 488 -23.53 18.10 0.47
CA MET A 488 -24.21 18.00 1.76
C MET A 488 -25.10 19.20 2.07
N SER A 489 -24.71 20.41 1.66
CA SER A 489 -25.43 21.63 2.06
C SER A 489 -26.94 21.60 1.73
N PRO A 490 -27.40 21.13 0.54
CA PRO A 490 -28.83 21.11 0.23
C PRO A 490 -29.63 20.16 1.13
N ILE A 491 -29.12 18.95 1.40
CA ILE A 491 -29.83 17.97 2.24
C ILE A 491 -29.81 18.39 3.71
N GLU A 492 -28.73 19.02 4.18
CA GLU A 492 -28.66 19.60 5.52
C GLU A 492 -29.64 20.76 5.69
N ASP A 493 -29.83 21.60 4.67
CA ASP A 493 -30.85 22.67 4.67
C ASP A 493 -32.27 22.08 4.71
N ALA A 494 -32.55 21.07 3.87
CA ALA A 494 -33.85 20.39 3.83
C ALA A 494 -34.20 19.66 5.14
N LEU A 495 -33.19 19.20 5.87
CA LEU A 495 -33.35 18.54 7.16
C LEU A 495 -33.27 19.51 8.35
N HIS A 496 -33.07 20.81 8.11
CA HIS A 496 -32.86 21.82 9.15
C HIS A 496 -31.76 21.45 10.15
N ILE A 497 -30.67 20.85 9.66
CA ILE A 497 -29.52 20.49 10.51
C ILE A 497 -28.90 21.77 11.06
N SER A 498 -28.73 21.79 12.39
CA SER A 498 -28.15 22.93 13.11
C SER A 498 -26.75 23.23 12.60
N GLU A 499 -26.34 24.51 12.60
CA GLU A 499 -25.00 24.92 12.17
C GLU A 499 -23.88 24.13 12.89
N HIS A 500 -24.13 23.76 14.15
CA HIS A 500 -23.20 23.00 14.97
C HIS A 500 -22.91 21.60 14.39
N ASP A 501 -23.89 20.99 13.72
CA ASP A 501 -23.87 19.58 13.31
C ASP A 501 -23.72 19.40 11.80
N ARG A 502 -23.34 20.45 11.07
CA ARG A 502 -23.11 20.39 9.62
C ARG A 502 -21.72 19.88 9.27
N VAL A 503 -21.60 19.31 8.08
CA VAL A 503 -20.36 18.77 7.54
C VAL A 503 -19.27 19.84 7.35
N GLU A 504 -19.64 21.10 7.12
CA GLU A 504 -18.67 22.21 6.93
C GLU A 504 -17.80 22.44 8.18
N ARG A 505 -18.28 22.04 9.36
CA ARG A 505 -17.46 22.06 10.59
C ARG A 505 -16.48 20.89 10.68
N GLN A 506 -16.74 19.82 9.93
CA GLN A 506 -15.92 18.60 9.91
C GLN A 506 -14.86 18.65 8.82
N VAL A 507 -15.20 19.18 7.64
CA VAL A 507 -14.32 19.29 6.48
C VAL A 507 -14.56 20.59 5.73
N GLN A 508 -13.48 21.14 5.17
CA GLN A 508 -13.53 22.33 4.33
C GLN A 508 -12.71 22.11 3.05
N ALA A 509 -13.26 22.52 1.90
CA ALA A 509 -12.52 22.55 0.64
C ALA A 509 -11.38 23.58 0.74
N THR A 510 -10.15 23.14 0.52
CA THR A 510 -8.96 24.00 0.52
C THR A 510 -8.16 23.75 -0.74
N GLY A 511 -7.69 24.81 -1.38
CA GLY A 511 -6.82 24.79 -2.55
C GLY A 511 -5.34 25.00 -2.18
N ARG A 512 -4.46 24.34 -2.93
CA ARG A 512 -3.00 24.56 -3.00
C ARG A 512 -2.56 24.58 -4.46
N VAL A 513 -1.32 25.00 -4.73
CA VAL A 513 -0.77 25.06 -6.10
C VAL A 513 0.45 24.17 -6.29
N SER A 514 0.63 23.73 -7.52
CA SER A 514 1.82 23.03 -7.97
C SER A 514 2.37 23.68 -9.25
N ALA A 515 3.68 23.76 -9.36
CA ALA A 515 4.42 24.20 -10.53
C ALA A 515 5.05 23.00 -11.24
N TYR A 516 4.97 22.97 -12.57
CA TYR A 516 5.44 21.85 -13.39
C TYR A 516 6.49 22.35 -14.37
N TYR A 517 7.62 21.65 -14.43
CA TYR A 517 8.69 21.93 -15.38
C TYR A 517 8.96 20.67 -16.21
N HIS A 518 8.88 20.78 -17.53
CA HIS A 518 9.31 19.75 -18.46
C HIS A 518 10.83 19.76 -18.55
N VAL A 519 11.42 18.58 -18.56
CA VAL A 519 12.87 18.40 -18.69
C VAL A 519 13.20 17.59 -19.94
N SER A 520 14.40 17.78 -20.47
CA SER A 520 14.92 16.95 -21.55
C SER A 520 15.05 15.48 -21.11
N GLN A 521 15.20 14.56 -22.06
CA GLN A 521 15.43 13.15 -21.73
C GLN A 521 16.71 12.96 -20.89
N GLU A 522 17.76 13.70 -21.21
CA GLU A 522 19.06 13.62 -20.52
C GLU A 522 18.96 14.11 -19.08
N GLU A 523 18.22 15.20 -18.84
CA GLU A 523 17.91 15.68 -17.50
C GLU A 523 17.02 14.67 -16.76
N ALA A 524 15.96 14.17 -17.37
CA ALA A 524 15.09 13.16 -16.76
C ALA A 524 15.88 11.92 -16.32
N ASP A 525 16.80 11.44 -17.15
CA ASP A 525 17.65 10.29 -16.86
C ASP A 525 18.53 10.50 -15.62
N ARG A 526 19.02 11.73 -15.39
CA ARG A 526 19.76 12.12 -14.19
C ARG A 526 18.84 12.28 -12.98
N LEU A 527 17.64 12.82 -13.18
CA LEU A 527 16.70 13.16 -12.12
C LEU A 527 15.86 11.97 -11.63
N THR A 528 15.68 10.91 -12.43
CA THR A 528 14.87 9.73 -12.05
C THR A 528 15.33 9.02 -10.77
N LYS A 529 16.59 9.24 -10.35
CA LYS A 529 17.21 8.59 -9.19
C LYS A 529 17.24 9.45 -7.93
N ILE A 530 16.78 10.71 -7.99
CA ILE A 530 16.82 11.57 -6.81
C ILE A 530 15.65 11.24 -5.86
N PRO A 531 15.83 11.38 -4.55
CA PRO A 531 14.75 11.29 -3.58
C PRO A 531 13.70 12.38 -3.80
N VAL A 532 12.50 12.16 -3.29
CA VAL A 532 11.58 13.28 -3.04
C VAL A 532 12.24 14.22 -2.03
N VAL A 533 12.20 15.54 -2.22
CA VAL A 533 12.77 16.49 -1.23
C VAL A 533 11.65 17.34 -0.65
N LEU A 534 11.47 17.23 0.67
CA LEU A 534 10.61 18.10 1.47
C LEU A 534 11.47 19.24 2.04
N TYR A 535 11.13 20.46 1.65
CA TYR A 535 11.86 21.68 1.93
C TYR A 535 11.13 22.44 3.04
N GLY A 536 11.19 21.90 4.26
CA GLY A 536 10.46 22.43 5.42
C GLY A 536 8.95 22.34 5.28
N GLU A 537 8.25 23.32 5.83
CA GLU A 537 6.82 23.54 5.63
C GLU A 537 6.55 24.36 4.35
N ILE A 538 7.59 24.80 3.64
CA ILE A 538 7.47 25.62 2.42
C ILE A 538 6.87 24.81 1.26
N GLY A 539 7.39 23.60 1.03
CA GLY A 539 6.96 22.79 -0.11
C GLY A 539 7.85 21.60 -0.37
N GLU A 540 7.64 20.97 -1.52
CA GLU A 540 8.39 19.78 -1.91
C GLU A 540 8.65 19.75 -3.42
N VAL A 541 9.64 18.95 -3.82
CA VAL A 541 9.87 18.57 -5.21
C VAL A 541 9.79 17.05 -5.37
N ILE A 542 9.05 16.62 -6.38
CA ILE A 542 8.90 15.22 -6.77
C ILE A 542 9.59 15.03 -8.12
N PRO A 543 10.52 14.07 -8.24
CA PRO A 543 11.28 13.85 -9.47
C PRO A 543 10.40 13.34 -10.63
N PRO A 544 10.88 13.48 -11.87
CA PRO A 544 10.22 12.94 -13.06
C PRO A 544 10.36 11.41 -13.17
N SER A 545 9.47 10.76 -13.92
CA SER A 545 9.77 9.48 -14.57
C SER A 545 10.42 9.70 -15.93
N ARG A 546 10.97 8.61 -16.49
CA ARG A 546 11.47 8.60 -17.87
C ARG A 546 10.36 8.87 -18.88
N GLU A 547 9.12 8.44 -18.62
CA GLU A 547 8.00 8.67 -19.55
C GLU A 547 7.41 10.08 -19.41
N ASN A 548 7.18 10.57 -18.19
CA ASN A 548 6.50 11.85 -17.99
C ASN A 548 7.43 13.05 -18.21
N ARG A 549 8.73 12.92 -17.90
CA ARG A 549 9.74 13.99 -17.99
C ARG A 549 9.29 15.32 -17.38
N THR A 550 8.51 15.26 -16.31
CA THR A 550 7.97 16.43 -15.61
C THR A 550 8.41 16.41 -14.16
N ILE A 551 9.20 17.40 -13.75
CA ILE A 551 9.47 17.66 -12.34
C ILE A 551 8.34 18.52 -11.76
N LYS A 552 7.87 18.15 -10.58
CA LYS A 552 6.75 18.82 -9.93
C LYS A 552 7.17 19.42 -8.60
N TYR A 553 6.92 20.70 -8.42
CA TYR A 553 7.03 21.39 -7.15
C TYR A 553 5.63 21.59 -6.59
N ASN A 554 5.39 21.19 -5.34
CA ASN A 554 4.14 21.52 -4.65
C ASN A 554 4.41 22.59 -3.60
N ASP A 555 3.55 23.60 -3.58
CA ASP A 555 3.53 24.59 -2.53
C ASP A 555 2.74 24.06 -1.34
N SER A 556 3.41 23.91 -0.20
CA SER A 556 2.78 23.48 1.05
C SER A 556 2.43 24.62 2.00
N ARG A 557 2.94 25.83 1.73
CA ARG A 557 2.81 27.01 2.58
C ARG A 557 1.57 27.84 2.25
N HIS A 558 1.24 28.00 0.97
CA HIS A 558 0.21 28.92 0.51
C HIS A 558 -1.10 28.18 0.21
N GLY A 559 -1.95 28.06 1.23
CA GLY A 559 -3.32 27.55 1.11
C GLY A 559 -4.36 28.66 0.90
N PHE A 560 -5.45 28.33 0.21
CA PHE A 560 -6.58 29.24 -0.02
C PHE A 560 -7.92 28.52 0.01
N VAL A 561 -8.99 29.29 0.20
CA VAL A 561 -10.39 28.84 0.13
C VAL A 561 -11.12 29.63 -0.95
N ASN A 562 -12.27 29.14 -1.39
CA ASN A 562 -13.15 29.86 -2.31
C ASN A 562 -14.56 29.82 -1.76
N THR A 563 -14.88 30.82 -0.94
CA THR A 563 -16.15 30.86 -0.23
C THR A 563 -17.28 31.38 -1.12
N ILE A 564 -18.34 30.59 -1.24
CA ILE A 564 -19.60 30.97 -1.89
C ILE A 564 -20.74 31.02 -0.87
N THR A 565 -21.83 31.71 -1.21
CA THR A 565 -23.09 31.67 -0.46
C THR A 565 -24.08 30.75 -1.18
N THR A 566 -24.53 29.68 -0.54
CA THR A 566 -25.52 28.74 -1.10
C THR A 566 -26.91 29.39 -1.20
N LYS A 567 -27.83 28.74 -1.92
CA LYS A 567 -29.24 29.17 -1.99
C LYS A 567 -29.91 29.26 -0.61
N GLY A 568 -29.49 28.42 0.33
CA GLY A 568 -29.93 28.46 1.74
C GLY A 568 -29.26 29.53 2.59
N GLY A 569 -28.45 30.41 2.00
CA GLY A 569 -27.73 31.48 2.69
C GLY A 569 -26.50 31.03 3.47
N ARG A 570 -26.02 29.80 3.26
CA ARG A 570 -24.85 29.25 3.97
C ARG A 570 -23.55 29.61 3.27
N ARG A 571 -22.51 29.92 4.04
CA ARG A 571 -21.16 30.15 3.51
C ARG A 571 -20.40 28.82 3.53
N ILE A 572 -19.96 28.35 2.37
CA ILE A 572 -19.16 27.13 2.22
C ILE A 572 -17.98 27.39 1.29
N SER A 573 -16.87 26.71 1.52
CA SER A 573 -15.77 26.69 0.54
C SER A 573 -16.01 25.60 -0.49
N VAL A 574 -15.84 25.93 -1.77
CA VAL A 574 -15.98 24.98 -2.89
C VAL A 574 -14.82 25.11 -3.87
N PRO A 575 -14.44 24.04 -4.59
CA PRO A 575 -13.52 24.16 -5.72
C PRO A 575 -14.00 25.21 -6.73
N VAL A 576 -13.06 25.93 -7.35
CA VAL A 576 -13.37 26.96 -8.38
C VAL A 576 -13.87 26.36 -9.71
N VAL A 577 -13.78 25.04 -9.87
CA VAL A 577 -14.28 24.31 -11.04
C VAL A 577 -15.78 24.01 -10.85
N PRO A 578 -16.64 24.21 -11.87
CA PRO A 578 -16.32 24.46 -13.28
C PRO A 578 -16.21 25.93 -13.69
N GLU A 579 -16.41 26.88 -12.78
CA GLU A 579 -16.44 28.33 -13.09
C GLU A 579 -15.08 28.85 -13.59
N ARG A 580 -13.98 28.22 -13.16
CA ARG A 580 -12.62 28.43 -13.66
C ARG A 580 -11.91 27.11 -13.90
N ASP A 581 -10.99 27.14 -14.85
CA ASP A 581 -10.08 26.04 -15.08
C ASP A 581 -9.12 25.87 -13.87
N GLN A 582 -8.88 24.64 -13.43
CA GLN A 582 -7.89 24.32 -12.39
C GLN A 582 -6.46 24.76 -12.78
N TYR A 583 -6.19 25.01 -14.06
CA TYR A 583 -4.91 25.52 -14.56
C TYR A 583 -4.81 27.05 -14.56
N ASP A 584 -5.91 27.78 -14.31
CA ASP A 584 -5.93 29.25 -14.19
C ASP A 584 -5.48 29.71 -12.79
N VAL A 585 -4.19 29.54 -12.52
CA VAL A 585 -3.59 29.87 -11.21
C VAL A 585 -3.25 31.36 -11.13
N PRO A 586 -3.68 32.11 -10.10
CA PRO A 586 -3.37 33.54 -9.98
C PRO A 586 -1.87 33.85 -10.01
N ALA A 587 -1.45 34.86 -10.77
CA ALA A 587 -0.03 35.20 -10.92
C ALA A 587 0.66 35.58 -9.60
N SER A 588 -0.09 36.16 -8.65
CA SER A 588 0.43 36.50 -7.32
C SER A 588 0.95 35.28 -6.56
N ILE A 589 0.19 34.17 -6.55
CA ILE A 589 0.62 32.94 -5.88
C ILE A 589 1.72 32.23 -6.68
N GLN A 590 1.70 32.30 -8.02
CA GLN A 590 2.79 31.76 -8.84
C GLN A 590 4.14 32.42 -8.48
N GLU A 591 4.17 33.74 -8.32
CA GLU A 591 5.38 34.49 -7.97
C GLU A 591 5.83 34.23 -6.52
N GLU A 592 4.90 34.14 -5.57
CA GLU A 592 5.20 33.76 -4.19
C GLU A 592 5.81 32.34 -4.09
N THR A 593 5.21 31.36 -4.77
CA THR A 593 5.76 30.00 -4.87
C THR A 593 7.11 30.00 -5.58
N HIS A 594 7.28 30.81 -6.63
CA HIS A 594 8.55 30.88 -7.34
C HIS A 594 9.68 31.38 -6.44
N ARG A 595 9.43 32.49 -5.71
CA ARG A 595 10.38 33.12 -4.80
C ARG A 595 10.73 32.25 -3.60
N SER A 596 9.73 31.60 -3.01
CA SER A 596 9.91 30.86 -1.75
C SER A 596 10.39 29.42 -1.94
N LEU A 597 10.05 28.78 -3.05
CA LEU A 597 10.30 27.36 -3.30
C LEU A 597 11.15 27.12 -4.56
N THR A 598 10.58 27.35 -5.75
CA THR A 598 11.20 26.82 -7.00
C THR A 598 12.54 27.49 -7.33
N SER A 599 12.76 28.74 -6.92
CA SER A 599 14.04 29.44 -7.13
C SER A 599 15.11 29.11 -6.08
N ARG A 600 14.73 28.40 -5.01
CA ARG A 600 15.61 28.02 -3.89
C ARG A 600 15.95 26.52 -3.90
N LEU A 601 14.99 25.67 -4.26
CA LEU A 601 15.13 24.22 -4.32
C LEU A 601 15.48 23.76 -5.74
N MET A 602 16.69 23.23 -5.91
CA MET A 602 17.26 22.83 -7.20
C MET A 602 17.27 23.97 -8.26
N PRO A 603 17.86 25.15 -7.94
CA PRO A 603 17.75 26.35 -8.77
C PRO A 603 18.34 26.21 -10.17
N HIS A 604 19.24 25.26 -10.41
CA HIS A 604 19.79 25.02 -11.75
C HIS A 604 18.72 24.55 -12.76
N LEU A 605 17.60 23.97 -12.30
CA LEU A 605 16.47 23.57 -13.16
C LEU A 605 15.52 24.72 -13.47
N THR A 606 15.46 25.74 -12.62
CA THR A 606 14.43 26.77 -12.65
C THR A 606 14.98 28.17 -12.97
N ARG A 607 16.29 28.38 -12.83
CA ARG A 607 16.95 29.66 -13.13
C ARG A 607 16.77 30.03 -14.60
N GLY A 608 16.25 31.23 -14.84
CA GLY A 608 15.98 31.74 -16.19
C GLY A 608 14.78 31.06 -16.87
N ARG A 609 14.01 30.24 -16.14
CA ARG A 609 12.84 29.51 -16.66
C ARG A 609 11.59 29.87 -15.85
N ARG A 610 10.45 29.82 -16.52
CA ARG A 610 9.13 29.78 -15.87
C ARG A 610 8.63 28.34 -15.88
N ALA A 611 7.73 28.01 -14.96
CA ALA A 611 7.04 26.73 -15.00
C ALA A 611 6.27 26.63 -16.32
N ASP A 612 6.28 25.46 -16.94
CA ASP A 612 5.58 25.19 -18.20
C ASP A 612 4.06 25.30 -18.01
N TYR A 613 3.57 24.88 -16.85
CA TYR A 613 2.20 25.11 -16.41
C TYR A 613 2.08 25.06 -14.89
N TRP A 614 0.94 25.53 -14.39
CA TRP A 614 0.56 25.50 -12.98
C TRP A 614 -0.78 24.79 -12.80
N ARG A 615 -1.01 24.20 -11.63
CA ARG A 615 -2.30 23.56 -11.32
C ARG A 615 -2.72 23.85 -9.89
N MET A 616 -3.99 24.21 -9.70
CA MET A 616 -4.67 24.21 -8.40
C MET A 616 -5.15 22.81 -8.05
N CYS A 617 -4.85 22.37 -6.82
CA CYS A 617 -5.32 21.10 -6.27
C CYS A 617 -6.23 21.37 -5.07
N TRP A 618 -7.47 20.87 -5.12
CA TRP A 618 -8.48 21.03 -4.07
C TRP A 618 -8.69 19.75 -3.25
N ASP A 619 -8.40 19.81 -1.95
CA ASP A 619 -8.68 18.70 -1.03
C ASP A 619 -9.70 19.10 0.05
N ALA A 620 -10.32 18.09 0.68
CA ALA A 620 -11.09 18.27 1.90
C ALA A 620 -10.15 18.19 3.10
N VAL A 621 -10.01 19.31 3.82
CA VAL A 621 -9.17 19.41 5.02
C VAL A 621 -10.06 19.32 6.26
N THR A 622 -9.74 18.42 7.17
CA THR A 622 -10.39 18.35 8.50
C THR A 622 -9.63 19.21 9.51
N PRO A 623 -10.30 19.71 10.58
CA PRO A 623 -9.63 20.46 11.63
C PRO A 623 -8.56 19.70 12.41
N THR A 624 -8.60 18.36 12.43
CA THR A 624 -7.57 17.52 13.09
C THR A 624 -6.58 16.92 12.11
N GLU A 625 -6.70 17.26 10.82
CA GLU A 625 -6.03 16.60 9.68
C GLU A 625 -6.31 15.10 9.54
N ASP A 626 -7.11 14.50 10.42
CA ASP A 626 -7.53 13.12 10.30
C ASP A 626 -8.48 12.89 9.13
N TRP A 627 -8.64 11.62 8.73
CA TRP A 627 -9.78 11.24 7.90
C TRP A 627 -11.12 11.52 8.60
N LEU A 628 -12.16 11.76 7.82
CA LEU A 628 -13.55 11.61 8.26
C LEU A 628 -14.10 10.35 7.56
N MET A 629 -13.94 9.21 8.24
CA MET A 629 -14.32 7.88 7.76
C MET A 629 -15.32 7.25 8.73
N CYS A 630 -16.58 7.64 8.62
CA CYS A 630 -17.61 7.26 9.57
C CYS A 630 -19.01 7.27 8.94
N LYS A 631 -19.99 6.73 9.67
CA LYS A 631 -21.42 6.92 9.38
C LYS A 631 -21.85 8.32 9.81
N HIS A 632 -22.77 8.94 9.08
CA HIS A 632 -23.33 10.24 9.45
C HIS A 632 -24.16 10.11 10.76
N PRO A 633 -24.02 11.02 11.74
CA PRO A 633 -24.66 10.87 13.06
C PRO A 633 -26.18 11.14 13.04
N HIS A 634 -26.65 12.00 12.12
CA HIS A 634 -28.07 12.34 12.02
C HIS A 634 -28.95 11.12 11.67
N SER A 635 -30.04 10.92 12.41
CA SER A 635 -30.92 9.73 12.30
C SER A 635 -31.52 9.54 10.90
N ARG A 636 -31.90 10.63 10.23
CA ARG A 636 -32.42 10.64 8.85
C ARG A 636 -31.33 10.48 7.77
N LEU A 637 -30.06 10.42 8.17
CA LEU A 637 -28.91 10.18 7.29
C LEU A 637 -28.18 8.89 7.69
N LYS A 638 -28.88 7.96 8.37
CA LYS A 638 -28.31 6.72 8.92
C LYS A 638 -27.65 5.79 7.88
N ASP A 639 -28.00 5.90 6.61
CA ASP A 639 -27.46 5.06 5.54
C ASP A 639 -26.43 5.82 4.67
N LEU A 640 -26.05 7.02 5.10
CA LEU A 640 -24.98 7.84 4.53
C LEU A 640 -23.68 7.65 5.33
N TYR A 641 -22.61 7.40 4.59
CA TYR A 641 -21.27 7.20 5.10
C TYR A 641 -20.33 8.20 4.45
N LEU A 642 -19.33 8.66 5.19
CA LEU A 642 -18.33 9.61 4.74
C LEU A 642 -16.98 8.88 4.63
N ALA A 643 -16.25 9.13 3.55
CA ALA A 643 -14.87 8.70 3.37
C ALA A 643 -14.08 9.87 2.74
N VAL A 644 -13.85 10.90 3.54
CA VAL A 644 -13.30 12.21 3.14
C VAL A 644 -12.24 12.68 4.13
N GLY A 645 -11.79 13.93 4.06
CA GLY A 645 -10.71 14.43 4.92
C GLY A 645 -9.35 13.96 4.44
N GLY A 646 -9.03 14.21 3.17
CA GLY A 646 -7.75 13.83 2.59
C GLY A 646 -6.58 14.59 3.19
N SER A 647 -6.83 15.84 3.60
CA SER A 647 -5.90 16.75 4.28
C SER A 647 -4.52 16.81 3.61
N PHE A 648 -4.48 16.73 2.28
CA PHE A 648 -3.29 16.69 1.42
C PHE A 648 -2.29 15.56 1.69
N HIS A 649 -2.62 14.57 2.52
CA HIS A 649 -1.68 13.49 2.87
C HIS A 649 -2.20 12.07 2.61
N SER A 650 -3.37 11.94 1.97
CA SER A 650 -4.10 10.66 1.96
C SER A 650 -3.92 9.76 0.74
N TYR A 651 -3.34 10.24 -0.36
CA TYR A 651 -3.18 9.42 -1.57
C TYR A 651 -2.41 8.11 -1.32
N LYS A 652 -1.38 8.15 -0.47
CA LYS A 652 -0.55 7.00 -0.14
C LYS A 652 -1.33 5.81 0.43
N PHE A 653 -2.55 6.03 0.91
CA PHE A 653 -3.40 4.99 1.47
C PHE A 653 -4.35 4.36 0.44
N LEU A 654 -4.22 4.68 -0.86
CA LEU A 654 -4.97 4.00 -1.93
C LEU A 654 -5.01 2.46 -1.77
N PRO A 655 -3.93 1.76 -1.38
CA PRO A 655 -3.97 0.31 -1.22
C PRO A 655 -4.79 -0.19 -0.02
N ASN A 656 -4.98 0.60 1.05
CA ASN A 656 -5.55 0.11 2.31
C ASN A 656 -6.73 0.94 2.87
N ALA A 657 -7.01 2.15 2.40
CA ALA A 657 -8.10 2.98 2.95
C ALA A 657 -9.47 2.27 2.87
N GLY A 658 -9.78 1.63 1.73
CA GLY A 658 -11.03 0.91 1.52
C GLY A 658 -11.23 -0.26 2.49
N LYS A 659 -10.15 -0.95 2.89
CA LYS A 659 -10.20 -2.03 3.90
C LYS A 659 -10.85 -1.55 5.21
N TYR A 660 -10.53 -0.34 5.63
CA TYR A 660 -11.10 0.26 6.84
C TYR A 660 -12.53 0.77 6.63
N MET A 661 -12.85 1.25 5.42
CA MET A 661 -14.22 1.64 5.07
C MET A 661 -15.18 0.45 5.10
N LEU A 662 -14.73 -0.76 4.72
CA LEU A 662 -15.54 -1.98 4.82
C LEU A 662 -16.01 -2.25 6.24
N ASN A 663 -15.14 -2.06 7.25
CA ASN A 663 -15.54 -2.23 8.65
C ASN A 663 -16.64 -1.23 9.03
N VAL A 664 -16.50 0.04 8.64
CA VAL A 664 -17.51 1.07 8.89
C VAL A 664 -18.84 0.73 8.22
N LEU A 665 -18.80 0.25 6.97
CA LEU A 665 -19.99 -0.22 6.27
C LEU A 665 -20.64 -1.40 6.99
N ASP A 666 -19.86 -2.34 7.54
CA ASP A 666 -20.35 -3.49 8.30
C ASP A 666 -20.80 -3.14 9.74
N GLY A 667 -20.73 -1.87 10.14
CA GLY A 667 -21.06 -1.43 11.49
C GLY A 667 -20.04 -1.89 12.54
N ARG A 668 -18.80 -2.20 12.12
CA ARG A 668 -17.68 -2.60 12.97
C ARG A 668 -16.71 -1.44 13.15
N GLY A 669 -16.12 -1.36 14.33
CA GLY A 669 -15.03 -0.42 14.61
C GLY A 669 -13.71 -0.84 13.93
N ASN A 670 -12.88 0.14 13.62
CA ASN A 670 -11.49 -0.01 13.19
C ASN A 670 -10.51 -0.06 14.38
N GLY A 671 -11.05 -0.05 15.60
CA GLY A 671 -10.32 -0.01 16.85
C GLY A 671 -10.37 1.39 17.46
N VAL A 672 -10.39 1.46 18.79
CA VAL A 672 -10.68 2.68 19.57
C VAL A 672 -9.90 3.92 19.09
N GLU A 673 -8.61 3.76 18.80
CA GLU A 673 -7.76 4.87 18.35
C GLU A 673 -8.20 5.42 16.98
N LYS A 674 -8.46 4.54 16.00
CA LYS A 674 -8.91 4.90 14.66
C LYS A 674 -10.35 5.40 14.66
N ASP A 675 -11.22 4.79 15.45
CA ASP A 675 -12.63 5.19 15.54
C ASP A 675 -12.77 6.59 16.16
N ARG A 676 -11.94 6.93 17.15
CA ARG A 676 -11.85 8.30 17.68
C ARG A 676 -11.25 9.27 16.65
N ALA A 677 -10.17 8.86 15.98
CA ALA A 677 -9.49 9.69 14.99
C ALA A 677 -10.35 9.92 13.73
N TRP A 678 -11.19 8.98 13.32
CA TRP A 678 -11.91 9.06 12.03
C TRP A 678 -13.41 9.29 12.16
N GLY A 679 -13.95 9.24 13.39
CA GLY A 679 -15.34 9.54 13.70
C GLY A 679 -15.71 11.01 13.52
N TRP A 680 -17.02 11.26 13.55
CA TRP A 680 -17.57 12.61 13.57
C TRP A 680 -17.09 13.37 14.81
N LYS A 681 -16.51 14.56 14.60
CA LYS A 681 -15.87 15.36 15.64
C LYS A 681 -16.90 16.16 16.42
N ASP A 682 -16.80 16.07 17.75
CA ASP A 682 -17.58 16.89 18.67
C ASP A 682 -16.99 18.31 18.81
N GLY A 683 -17.73 19.20 19.49
CA GLY A 683 -17.32 20.58 19.68
C GLY A 683 -16.03 20.75 20.51
N GLU A 684 -15.64 19.77 21.33
CA GLU A 684 -14.36 19.81 22.05
C GLU A 684 -13.20 19.50 21.12
N THR A 685 -13.30 18.41 20.35
CA THR A 685 -12.28 17.99 19.38
C THR A 685 -12.06 19.07 18.31
N LEU A 686 -13.14 19.72 17.87
CA LEU A 686 -13.05 20.82 16.91
C LEU A 686 -12.35 22.08 17.48
N ARG A 687 -12.41 22.31 18.80
CA ARG A 687 -11.73 23.44 19.45
C ARG A 687 -10.24 23.19 19.68
N THR A 688 -9.88 21.93 19.94
CA THR A 688 -8.51 21.49 20.21
C THR A 688 -7.77 21.01 18.96
N GLY A 689 -8.48 20.86 17.84
CA GLY A 689 -7.92 20.56 16.53
C GLY A 689 -6.83 21.54 16.12
N ASP A 690 -5.94 21.09 15.23
CA ASP A 690 -4.73 21.81 14.88
C ASP A 690 -5.08 23.16 14.23
N LYS A 691 -4.78 24.24 14.96
CA LYS A 691 -4.94 25.62 14.47
C LYS A 691 -3.88 26.00 13.43
N ARG A 692 -2.96 25.09 13.08
CA ARG A 692 -2.06 25.21 11.92
C ARG A 692 -2.77 25.32 10.57
N SER A 693 -4.11 25.31 10.55
CA SER A 693 -4.93 26.06 9.58
C SER A 693 -4.61 27.58 9.64
N HIS A 694 -3.36 27.94 9.39
CA HIS A 694 -2.88 29.30 9.22
C HIS A 694 -3.71 29.99 8.14
N SER A 695 -4.26 31.16 8.47
CA SER A 695 -4.64 32.24 7.54
C SER A 695 -4.83 31.79 6.08
N ARG A 696 -5.95 31.12 5.79
CA ARG A 696 -6.29 30.79 4.39
C ARG A 696 -6.80 32.07 3.73
N ARG A 697 -6.14 32.48 2.64
CA ARG A 697 -6.58 33.63 1.86
C ARG A 697 -7.79 33.24 1.02
N GLU A 698 -8.71 34.18 0.79
CA GLU A 698 -9.78 33.97 -0.18
C GLU A 698 -9.21 34.02 -1.60
N PHE A 699 -9.62 33.07 -2.43
CA PHE A 699 -9.16 32.94 -3.81
C PHE A 699 -9.39 34.24 -4.61
N ASN A 700 -10.55 34.88 -4.41
CA ASN A 700 -10.88 36.14 -5.09
C ASN A 700 -9.92 37.28 -4.74
N ASP A 701 -9.31 37.28 -3.56
CA ASP A 701 -8.33 38.30 -3.19
C ASP A 701 -6.97 38.06 -3.87
N LEU A 702 -6.61 36.79 -4.12
CA LEU A 702 -5.44 36.41 -4.92
C LEU A 702 -5.59 36.83 -6.40
N VAL A 703 -6.80 36.74 -6.94
CA VAL A 703 -7.11 37.20 -8.30
C VAL A 703 -6.98 38.72 -8.39
N LYS A 704 -7.55 39.48 -7.44
CA LYS A 704 -7.48 40.95 -7.42
C LYS A 704 -6.04 41.46 -7.29
N SER A 705 -5.25 40.86 -6.41
CA SER A 705 -3.85 41.25 -6.24
C SER A 705 -3.04 41.05 -7.53
N SER A 706 -3.34 39.99 -8.29
CA SER A 706 -2.75 39.72 -9.60
C SER A 706 -3.08 40.81 -10.63
N LEU A 707 -4.32 41.30 -10.66
CA LEU A 707 -4.73 42.40 -11.58
C LEU A 707 -4.02 43.71 -11.24
N SER A 708 -3.86 44.02 -9.95
CA SER A 708 -3.16 45.23 -9.50
C SER A 708 -1.67 45.23 -9.83
N TYR A 709 -1.06 44.03 -9.92
CA TYR A 709 0.34 43.86 -10.28
C TYR A 709 0.57 44.09 -11.78
N HIS A 710 -0.31 43.56 -12.64
CA HIS A 710 -0.25 43.79 -14.08
C HIS A 710 -0.55 45.22 -14.49
N ALA A 711 -1.32 45.98 -13.68
CA ALA A 711 -1.55 47.40 -13.92
C ALA A 711 -0.37 48.30 -13.51
N LYS A 712 0.66 47.75 -12.84
CA LYS A 712 1.86 48.47 -12.38
C LYS A 712 3.13 48.13 -13.17
N LEU A 713 3.07 47.11 -14.02
CA LEU A 713 4.07 46.81 -15.04
C LEU A 713 3.66 47.49 -16.35
#